data_AF-A0A951YWK9-F1
#
_entry.id   AF-A0A951YWK9-F1
#
_cell.length_a   1.000
_cell.length_b   1.000
_cell.length_c   1.000
_cell.angle_alpha   90.00
_cell.angle_beta   90.00
_cell.angle_gamma   90.00
#
_symmetry.space_group_name_H-M   'P 1'
#
loop_
_entity.id
_entity.type
_entity.pdbx_description
1 polymer ?
#
loop_
_entity_poly.entity_id
_entity_poly.type
_entity_poly.pdbx_seq_one_letter_code
_entity_poly.pdbx_strand_id
1 'polypeptide(L)'
;MNTAGPEVDGTAREAIARERAVCARNYDPLPIVIERGEDVWLHDTEGRRYLDFMSAYSAVAHGHRHPRLVAAAQAQLARVCITSRAFHNDRLGPFLEELCRVSGFERALPMNTGAEAVETAIKAARRWGYRVKGIAPGRATILAARGNFHGRTTTIVGFSSDPSTRADFGPFDGGFRLFDFGDLASLEAAAGDDVCAVLVEPIQGEAGVIVPPEGWLRALRDWCDRNRVLLILDEVQSGLGRTGRLFAFEHESMRPDALVVGKALGGGIVPVSAFVANAALMDVFEPGSHGSTFGGNPLAAAVGLEALRVLQDEQLAERSAVLGRHLIARLRAIAGGQPIAVRGRGLWAGFDLHDSGIDAHAFVERLARRGVLTKEAHDAIRIAPPLTITKAQLDWGLDRIAETLDECLRASTAKGVEHTRPLERSQSQPRSAAPGNGPATPADREQNHPVHVLLCPPDHFQVRYRINPWMHPEAWSLDASRLSREARAGWQELLAAYRRLGARIETMTPQPGSPDLVFTANAAVVLDGKALLARFRNPERRAEEAHGRRTFEALRSRGTVESVHEVDENLHFEGAGDAIWDANRQVMWMGYGQRSDFAARDAVRRVFGVDTLSLELMSPSFYHLDTCLCVLSRGEILWYPPAFAEASQRLLRSVVGGDAIEVDDEDAARFAVNAVCIGDEVLLCHASQQLREVLEACGYRVRVIALDAFNRSGGAACCLTLRLDQRSGIRTAAKNELAA
;
A
#
# COMPACT_ATOMS: atom_id res chain seq x y z
N MET A 1 -18.68 -24.40 -4.35
CA MET A 1 -19.21 -24.54 -5.72
C MET A 1 -18.26 -23.82 -6.66
N ASN A 2 -17.89 -24.46 -7.77
CA ASN A 2 -17.02 -23.94 -8.83
C ASN A 2 -17.50 -22.56 -9.30
N THR A 3 -16.72 -21.50 -9.08
CA THR A 3 -16.84 -20.27 -9.87
C THR A 3 -15.91 -20.45 -11.06
N ALA A 4 -16.47 -20.90 -12.18
CA ALA A 4 -15.79 -20.89 -13.45
C ALA A 4 -15.31 -19.44 -13.73
N GLY A 5 -13.99 -19.26 -13.84
CA GLY A 5 -13.44 -18.13 -14.57
C GLY A 5 -13.96 -18.14 -16.00
N PRO A 6 -13.74 -17.06 -16.78
CA PRO A 6 -14.18 -17.02 -18.18
C PRO A 6 -13.71 -18.31 -18.87
N GLU A 7 -14.63 -19.02 -19.53
CA GLU A 7 -14.30 -20.22 -20.30
C GLU A 7 -13.23 -19.84 -21.32
N VAL A 8 -11.98 -20.18 -21.02
CA VAL A 8 -10.86 -20.02 -21.94
C VAL A 8 -11.03 -21.11 -22.99
N ASP A 9 -11.25 -20.71 -24.25
CA ASP A 9 -11.40 -21.64 -25.37
C ASP A 9 -10.09 -22.41 -25.60
N GLY A 10 -10.15 -23.50 -26.37
CA GLY A 10 -9.06 -24.47 -26.51
C GLY A 10 -7.71 -23.85 -26.86
N THR A 11 -7.68 -22.85 -27.76
CA THR A 11 -6.42 -22.25 -28.27
C THR A 11 -5.72 -21.36 -27.24
N ALA A 12 -6.43 -20.43 -26.60
CA ALA A 12 -5.86 -19.56 -25.58
C ALA A 12 -5.41 -20.37 -24.34
N ARG A 13 -6.20 -21.39 -23.96
CA ARG A 13 -5.88 -22.26 -22.83
C ARG A 13 -4.62 -23.07 -23.07
N GLU A 14 -4.45 -23.60 -24.27
CA GLU A 14 -3.24 -24.33 -24.67
C GLU A 14 -2.00 -23.41 -24.67
N ALA A 15 -2.11 -22.20 -25.22
CA ALA A 15 -1.01 -21.24 -25.24
C ALA A 15 -0.56 -20.87 -23.81
N ILE A 16 -1.50 -20.54 -22.93
CA ILE A 16 -1.23 -20.23 -21.51
C ILE A 16 -0.62 -21.45 -20.79
N ALA A 17 -1.12 -22.67 -21.06
CA ALA A 17 -0.58 -23.88 -20.45
C ALA A 17 0.87 -24.16 -20.88
N ARG A 18 1.18 -23.97 -22.17
CA ARG A 18 2.55 -24.12 -22.70
C ARG A 18 3.50 -23.10 -22.07
N GLU A 19 3.09 -21.84 -21.96
CA GLU A 19 3.88 -20.81 -21.29
C GLU A 19 4.11 -21.14 -19.81
N ARG A 20 3.05 -21.46 -19.06
CA ARG A 20 3.13 -21.82 -17.63
C ARG A 20 4.01 -23.03 -17.34
N ALA A 21 4.21 -23.92 -18.31
CA ALA A 21 5.06 -25.09 -18.17
C ALA A 21 6.56 -24.76 -18.22
N VAL A 22 6.95 -23.66 -18.87
CA VAL A 22 8.37 -23.36 -19.14
C VAL A 22 8.82 -21.96 -18.68
N CYS A 23 7.90 -21.01 -18.55
CA CYS A 23 8.19 -19.63 -18.17
C CYS A 23 8.23 -19.49 -16.64
N ALA A 24 9.09 -18.59 -16.15
CA ALA A 24 9.10 -18.23 -14.75
C ALA A 24 7.78 -17.55 -14.36
N ARG A 25 7.29 -17.82 -13.15
CA ARG A 25 6.02 -17.28 -12.63
C ARG A 25 6.18 -15.92 -11.97
N ASN A 26 6.80 -14.98 -12.68
CA ASN A 26 7.10 -13.63 -12.19
C ASN A 26 6.13 -12.56 -12.71
N TYR A 27 5.08 -12.95 -13.44
CA TYR A 27 3.96 -12.11 -13.86
C TYR A 27 2.65 -12.82 -13.58
N ASP A 28 1.58 -12.04 -13.42
CA ASP A 28 0.20 -12.51 -13.34
C ASP A 28 -0.67 -11.82 -14.42
N PRO A 29 -0.59 -12.27 -15.68
CA PRO A 29 -1.34 -11.68 -16.80
C PRO A 29 -2.83 -12.03 -16.74
N LEU A 30 -3.67 -11.16 -17.29
CA LEU A 30 -5.04 -11.54 -17.63
C LEU A 30 -5.01 -12.75 -18.59
N PRO A 31 -5.98 -13.67 -18.51
CA PRO A 31 -6.01 -14.88 -19.34
C PRO A 31 -6.45 -14.59 -20.79
N ILE A 32 -5.75 -13.66 -21.46
CA ILE A 32 -6.03 -13.17 -22.82
C ILE A 32 -4.74 -13.29 -23.63
N VAL A 33 -4.79 -14.02 -24.74
CA VAL A 33 -3.62 -14.31 -25.58
C VAL A 33 -3.68 -13.43 -26.83
N ILE A 34 -2.88 -12.36 -26.84
CA ILE A 34 -2.83 -11.39 -27.94
C ILE A 34 -2.01 -11.95 -29.12
N GLU A 35 -2.57 -11.88 -30.33
CA GLU A 35 -1.88 -12.30 -31.57
C GLU A 35 -1.57 -11.14 -32.53
N ARG A 36 -2.34 -10.04 -32.48
CA ARG A 36 -2.21 -8.94 -33.44
C ARG A 36 -2.53 -7.61 -32.80
N GLY A 37 -1.70 -6.59 -33.07
CA GLY A 37 -1.98 -5.20 -32.73
C GLY A 37 -2.02 -4.32 -33.98
N GLU A 38 -2.84 -3.28 -33.99
CA GLU A 38 -2.90 -2.25 -35.02
C GLU A 38 -3.36 -0.93 -34.42
N ASP A 39 -2.51 0.10 -34.47
CA ASP A 39 -2.75 1.40 -33.87
C ASP A 39 -3.15 1.30 -32.37
N VAL A 40 -4.41 1.58 -32.02
CA VAL A 40 -4.91 1.48 -30.63
C VAL A 40 -5.57 0.15 -30.30
N TRP A 41 -5.67 -0.77 -31.26
CA TRP A 41 -6.42 -2.01 -31.12
C TRP A 41 -5.52 -3.23 -30.98
N LEU A 42 -5.92 -4.15 -30.12
CA LEU A 42 -5.35 -5.48 -29.96
C LEU A 42 -6.40 -6.54 -30.32
N HIS A 43 -5.95 -7.66 -30.86
CA HIS A 43 -6.77 -8.83 -31.18
C HIS A 43 -6.17 -10.06 -30.50
N ASP A 44 -7.03 -10.84 -29.85
CA ASP A 44 -6.63 -12.13 -29.28
C ASP A 44 -6.79 -13.28 -30.29
N THR A 45 -6.25 -14.44 -29.94
CA THR A 45 -6.32 -15.68 -30.73
C THR A 45 -7.74 -16.23 -30.91
N GLU A 46 -8.73 -15.65 -30.22
CA GLU A 46 -10.15 -15.97 -30.33
C GLU A 46 -10.89 -14.97 -31.24
N GLY A 47 -10.16 -14.01 -31.83
CA GLY A 47 -10.68 -13.00 -32.74
C GLY A 47 -11.36 -11.80 -32.06
N ARG A 48 -11.36 -11.73 -30.73
CA ARG A 48 -11.92 -10.58 -30.00
C ARG A 48 -10.99 -9.39 -30.13
N ARG A 49 -11.57 -8.20 -30.27
CA ARG A 49 -10.85 -6.93 -30.40
C ARG A 49 -10.96 -6.10 -29.12
N TYR A 50 -9.84 -5.52 -28.71
CA TYR A 50 -9.71 -4.73 -27.50
C TYR A 50 -9.07 -3.38 -27.77
N LEU A 51 -9.59 -2.32 -27.15
CA LEU A 51 -8.92 -1.03 -27.11
C LEU A 51 -7.80 -1.07 -26.06
N ASP A 52 -6.59 -0.69 -26.45
CA ASP A 52 -5.42 -0.71 -25.56
C ASP A 52 -5.30 0.61 -24.77
N PHE A 53 -5.61 0.54 -23.47
CA PHE A 53 -5.42 1.63 -22.52
C PHE A 53 -4.14 1.49 -21.68
N MET A 54 -3.22 0.60 -22.04
CA MET A 54 -1.91 0.47 -21.37
C MET A 54 -0.74 0.87 -22.25
N SER A 55 -0.86 0.65 -23.57
CA SER A 55 0.20 0.85 -24.57
C SER A 55 1.54 0.26 -24.13
N ALA A 56 1.49 -0.96 -23.56
CA ALA A 56 2.62 -1.63 -22.90
C ALA A 56 3.38 -0.69 -21.95
N TYR A 57 2.66 -0.12 -20.99
CA TYR A 57 3.19 0.83 -20.00
C TYR A 57 3.79 2.09 -20.65
N SER A 58 3.16 2.62 -21.71
CA SER A 58 3.62 3.73 -22.57
C SER A 58 4.74 3.43 -23.58
N ALA A 59 5.18 2.17 -23.75
CA ALA A 59 6.16 1.82 -24.76
C ALA A 59 5.64 1.88 -26.21
N VAL A 60 4.31 1.75 -26.39
CA VAL A 60 3.63 1.82 -27.69
C VAL A 60 2.92 3.17 -27.84
N ALA A 61 3.63 4.26 -27.55
CA ALA A 61 3.08 5.62 -27.64
C ALA A 61 2.64 5.97 -29.08
N HIS A 62 3.30 5.42 -30.09
CA HIS A 62 3.04 5.66 -31.51
C HIS A 62 1.90 4.81 -32.10
N GLY A 63 1.29 3.93 -31.31
CA GLY A 63 0.36 2.92 -31.80
C GLY A 63 1.07 1.66 -32.30
N HIS A 64 0.35 0.54 -32.21
CA HIS A 64 0.84 -0.78 -32.61
C HIS A 64 1.15 -0.82 -34.10
N ARG A 65 2.32 -1.35 -34.46
CA ARG A 65 2.77 -1.53 -35.86
C ARG A 65 2.70 -0.24 -36.69
N HIS A 66 3.06 0.90 -36.10
CA HIS A 66 3.09 2.18 -36.81
C HIS A 66 3.84 2.05 -38.16
N PRO A 67 3.22 2.38 -39.31
CA PRO A 67 3.76 2.02 -40.63
C PRO A 67 5.17 2.55 -40.89
N ARG A 68 5.46 3.78 -40.46
CA ARG A 68 6.80 4.40 -40.61
C ARG A 68 7.87 3.65 -39.80
N LEU A 69 7.53 3.22 -38.59
CA LEU A 69 8.47 2.52 -37.71
C LEU A 69 8.75 1.11 -38.21
N VAL A 70 7.72 0.41 -38.68
CA VAL A 70 7.87 -0.92 -39.30
C VAL A 70 8.73 -0.82 -40.56
N ALA A 71 8.48 0.17 -41.43
CA ALA A 71 9.28 0.40 -42.63
C ALA A 71 10.76 0.70 -42.30
N ALA A 72 11.02 1.54 -41.29
CA ALA A 72 12.38 1.84 -40.84
C ALA A 72 13.10 0.58 -40.30
N ALA A 73 12.40 -0.25 -39.52
CA ALA A 73 12.93 -1.51 -39.02
C ALA A 73 13.26 -2.48 -40.18
N GLN A 74 12.32 -2.69 -41.11
CA GLN A 74 12.50 -3.58 -42.26
C GLN A 74 13.65 -3.13 -43.17
N ALA A 75 13.73 -1.82 -43.45
CA ALA A 75 14.81 -1.26 -44.25
C ALA A 75 16.19 -1.48 -43.59
N GLN A 76 16.28 -1.37 -42.26
CA GLN A 76 17.54 -1.59 -41.56
C GLN A 76 17.88 -3.08 -41.39
N LEU A 77 16.89 -3.96 -41.24
CA LEU A 77 17.06 -5.43 -41.22
C LEU A 77 17.71 -5.94 -42.52
N ALA A 78 17.39 -5.32 -43.67
CA ALA A 78 17.99 -5.64 -44.96
C ALA A 78 19.46 -5.19 -45.09
N ARG A 79 20.02 -4.51 -44.08
CA ARG A 79 21.39 -3.97 -44.07
C ARG A 79 22.24 -4.64 -42.99
N VAL A 80 22.13 -4.15 -41.76
CA VAL A 80 22.92 -4.62 -40.61
C VAL A 80 22.20 -4.28 -39.32
N CYS A 81 22.11 -5.25 -38.40
CA CYS A 81 21.40 -5.06 -37.13
C CYS A 81 22.35 -4.63 -36.00
N ILE A 82 23.54 -5.23 -35.92
CA ILE A 82 24.51 -5.03 -34.84
C ILE A 82 25.94 -5.07 -35.37
N THR A 83 26.79 -4.17 -34.86
CA THR A 83 28.23 -4.09 -35.20
C THR A 83 29.13 -4.07 -33.96
N SER A 84 28.55 -4.12 -32.75
CA SER A 84 29.16 -3.65 -31.48
C SER A 84 29.53 -2.16 -31.50
N ARG A 85 29.98 -1.64 -30.34
CA ARG A 85 30.57 -0.30 -30.19
C ARG A 85 32.06 -0.24 -30.51
N ALA A 86 32.68 -1.37 -30.89
CA ALA A 86 34.09 -1.41 -31.33
C ALA A 86 34.28 -0.83 -32.74
N PHE A 87 33.21 -0.81 -33.54
CA PHE A 87 33.20 -0.20 -34.87
C PHE A 87 32.11 0.89 -34.93
N HIS A 88 32.36 1.92 -35.72
CA HIS A 88 31.33 2.91 -36.03
C HIS A 88 30.26 2.32 -36.94
N ASN A 89 29.05 2.87 -36.83
CA ASN A 89 27.97 2.62 -37.77
C ASN A 89 27.33 3.95 -38.17
N ASP A 90 26.60 3.93 -39.29
CA ASP A 90 26.04 5.12 -39.92
C ASP A 90 24.65 5.53 -39.40
N ARG A 91 24.08 4.78 -38.45
CA ARG A 91 22.75 5.07 -37.89
C ARG A 91 22.82 5.72 -36.51
N LEU A 92 23.85 5.37 -35.72
CA LEU A 92 23.97 5.82 -34.34
C LEU A 92 24.14 7.35 -34.23
N GLY A 93 25.01 7.95 -35.04
CA GLY A 93 25.24 9.41 -35.03
C GLY A 93 23.94 10.19 -35.25
N PRO A 94 23.23 9.99 -36.37
CA PRO A 94 21.96 10.67 -36.65
C PRO A 94 20.89 10.47 -35.56
N PHE A 95 20.81 9.28 -34.98
CA PHE A 95 19.89 9.02 -33.86
C PHE A 95 20.23 9.86 -32.62
N LEU A 96 21.50 9.86 -32.21
CA LEU A 96 21.93 10.62 -31.02
C LEU A 96 21.85 12.12 -31.25
N GLU A 97 22.18 12.62 -32.45
CA GLU A 97 22.02 14.03 -32.84
C GLU A 97 20.57 14.47 -32.68
N GLU A 98 19.62 13.68 -33.19
CA GLU A 98 18.21 13.99 -33.07
C GLU A 98 17.75 13.93 -31.60
N LEU A 99 18.12 12.89 -30.86
CA LEU A 99 17.77 12.78 -29.44
C LEU A 99 18.29 13.96 -28.61
N CYS A 100 19.53 14.38 -28.86
CA CYS A 100 20.14 15.56 -28.22
C CYS A 100 19.39 16.83 -28.61
N ARG A 101 19.10 17.02 -29.91
CA ARG A 101 18.36 18.18 -30.41
C ARG A 101 16.99 18.32 -29.76
N VAL A 102 16.21 17.24 -29.68
CA VAL A 102 14.83 17.31 -29.17
C VAL A 102 14.77 17.40 -27.65
N SER A 103 15.74 16.83 -26.93
CA SER A 103 15.84 16.96 -25.48
C SER A 103 16.48 18.27 -25.02
N GLY A 104 17.16 18.98 -25.93
CA GLY A 104 17.92 20.18 -25.62
C GLY A 104 19.19 19.91 -24.80
N PHE A 105 19.72 18.68 -24.83
CA PHE A 105 20.98 18.28 -24.20
C PHE A 105 22.07 18.03 -25.24
N GLU A 106 23.33 17.90 -24.80
CA GLU A 106 24.48 17.89 -25.70
C GLU A 106 24.98 16.48 -26.05
N ARG A 107 24.74 15.52 -25.15
CA ARG A 107 25.25 14.14 -25.28
C ARG A 107 24.22 13.12 -24.82
N ALA A 108 24.25 11.95 -25.45
CA ALA A 108 23.45 10.80 -25.06
C ALA A 108 24.28 9.50 -25.09
N LEU A 109 24.08 8.65 -24.09
CA LEU A 109 24.64 7.30 -24.03
C LEU A 109 23.50 6.27 -24.19
N PRO A 110 23.41 5.57 -25.34
CA PRO A 110 22.32 4.63 -25.59
C PRO A 110 22.55 3.29 -24.89
N MET A 111 21.48 2.76 -24.32
CA MET A 111 21.37 1.44 -23.71
C MET A 111 20.15 0.70 -24.29
N ASN A 112 19.75 -0.42 -23.70
CA ASN A 112 18.67 -1.27 -24.24
C ASN A 112 17.39 -1.12 -23.41
N THR A 113 17.51 -1.10 -22.08
CA THR A 113 16.36 -1.03 -21.16
C THR A 113 16.40 0.23 -20.30
N GLY A 114 15.25 0.66 -19.77
CA GLY A 114 15.19 1.76 -18.81
C GLY A 114 16.10 1.53 -17.60
N ALA A 115 16.12 0.30 -17.07
CA ALA A 115 16.98 -0.08 -15.94
C ALA A 115 18.48 0.12 -16.24
N GLU A 116 18.95 -0.23 -17.44
CA GLU A 116 20.35 0.03 -17.83
C GLU A 116 20.68 1.53 -17.96
N ALA A 117 19.73 2.33 -18.43
CA ALA A 117 19.90 3.78 -18.50
C ALA A 117 19.89 4.42 -17.10
N VAL A 118 19.12 3.88 -16.15
CA VAL A 118 19.20 4.24 -14.73
C VAL A 118 20.54 3.83 -14.12
N GLU A 119 21.02 2.61 -14.36
CA GLU A 119 22.35 2.16 -13.91
C GLU A 119 23.46 3.08 -14.47
N THR A 120 23.30 3.53 -15.70
CA THR A 120 24.18 4.54 -16.30
C THR A 120 24.12 5.86 -15.53
N ALA A 121 22.92 6.35 -15.22
CA ALA A 121 22.73 7.58 -14.44
C ALA A 121 23.36 7.48 -13.04
N ILE A 122 23.18 6.35 -12.34
CA ILE A 122 23.79 6.08 -11.03
C ILE A 122 25.32 6.14 -11.12
N LYS A 123 25.90 5.49 -12.14
CA LYS A 123 27.36 5.51 -12.36
C LYS A 123 27.86 6.91 -12.70
N ALA A 124 27.13 7.67 -13.52
CA ALA A 124 27.46 9.05 -13.88
C ALA A 124 27.45 9.95 -12.64
N ALA A 125 26.38 9.91 -11.86
CA ALA A 125 26.21 10.68 -10.63
C ALA A 125 27.31 10.40 -9.61
N ARG A 126 27.65 9.12 -9.39
CA ARG A 126 28.73 8.74 -8.47
C ARG A 126 30.10 9.21 -8.97
N ARG A 127 30.42 9.00 -10.26
CA ARG A 127 31.69 9.48 -10.84
C ARG A 127 31.81 11.00 -10.75
N TRP A 128 30.75 11.73 -11.07
CA TRP A 128 30.69 13.18 -10.89
C TRP A 128 30.87 13.58 -9.42
N GLY A 129 30.19 12.89 -8.51
CA GLY A 129 30.33 13.08 -7.06
C GLY A 129 31.78 12.98 -6.59
N TYR A 130 32.51 11.95 -7.04
CA TYR A 130 33.91 11.75 -6.67
C TYR A 130 34.87 12.72 -7.36
N ARG A 131 34.74 12.88 -8.69
CA ARG A 131 35.74 13.57 -9.52
C ARG A 131 35.53 15.08 -9.60
N VAL A 132 34.29 15.54 -9.47
CA VAL A 132 33.91 16.95 -9.68
C VAL A 132 33.37 17.58 -8.39
N LYS A 133 32.46 16.90 -7.68
CA LYS A 133 31.95 17.42 -6.40
C LYS A 133 33.01 17.33 -5.29
N GLY A 134 33.86 16.31 -5.32
CA GLY A 134 34.92 16.08 -4.33
C GLY A 134 34.49 15.23 -3.14
N ILE A 135 33.44 14.43 -3.28
CA ILE A 135 33.01 13.48 -2.24
C ILE A 135 34.08 12.40 -2.09
N ALA A 136 34.36 11.99 -0.84
CA ALA A 136 35.35 10.95 -0.56
C ALA A 136 35.00 9.62 -1.26
N PRO A 137 36.00 8.84 -1.72
CA PRO A 137 35.76 7.56 -2.38
C PRO A 137 34.85 6.63 -1.57
N GLY A 138 33.86 6.02 -2.23
CA GLY A 138 32.92 5.08 -1.61
C GLY A 138 31.85 5.73 -0.71
N ARG A 139 31.77 7.06 -0.66
CA ARG A 139 30.82 7.78 0.19
C ARG A 139 29.64 8.42 -0.56
N ALA A 140 29.64 8.43 -1.89
CA ALA A 140 28.62 9.14 -2.65
C ALA A 140 27.23 8.51 -2.48
N THR A 141 26.27 9.33 -2.05
CA THR A 141 24.88 8.94 -1.85
C THR A 141 23.97 9.59 -2.90
N ILE A 142 22.96 8.85 -3.37
CA ILE A 142 21.90 9.36 -4.23
C ILE A 142 20.59 9.39 -3.43
N LEU A 143 19.85 10.50 -3.50
CA LEU A 143 18.51 10.59 -2.93
C LEU A 143 17.50 10.07 -3.95
N ALA A 144 16.60 9.19 -3.53
CA ALA A 144 15.49 8.70 -4.35
C ALA A 144 14.17 8.84 -3.60
N ALA A 145 13.07 9.05 -4.32
CA ALA A 145 11.76 9.21 -3.71
C ALA A 145 11.14 7.86 -3.29
N ARG A 146 10.40 7.79 -2.19
CA ARG A 146 9.53 6.65 -1.87
C ARG A 146 8.45 6.50 -2.94
N GLY A 147 8.06 5.27 -3.24
CA GLY A 147 7.15 4.92 -4.33
C GLY A 147 7.84 4.82 -5.70
N ASN A 148 9.18 4.97 -5.76
CA ASN A 148 9.91 4.93 -7.03
C ASN A 148 9.82 3.57 -7.73
N PHE A 149 9.83 3.61 -9.06
CA PHE A 149 10.11 2.45 -9.90
C PHE A 149 11.09 2.83 -11.02
N HIS A 150 12.36 2.53 -10.79
CA HIS A 150 13.43 2.82 -11.74
C HIS A 150 13.92 1.57 -12.51
N GLY A 151 13.32 0.40 -12.27
CA GLY A 151 13.73 -0.88 -12.86
C GLY A 151 13.87 -2.03 -11.85
N ARG A 152 14.51 -3.12 -12.26
CA ARG A 152 14.57 -4.39 -11.50
C ARG A 152 15.99 -4.96 -11.34
N THR A 153 17.05 -4.19 -11.59
CA THR A 153 18.43 -4.65 -11.27
C THR A 153 18.67 -4.64 -9.77
N THR A 154 19.65 -5.41 -9.27
CA THR A 154 19.95 -5.52 -7.83
C THR A 154 20.19 -4.16 -7.17
N THR A 155 20.91 -3.24 -7.84
CA THR A 155 21.12 -1.88 -7.30
C THR A 155 19.82 -1.09 -7.25
N ILE A 156 18.99 -1.18 -8.29
CA ILE A 156 17.73 -0.43 -8.39
C ILE A 156 16.71 -0.91 -7.36
N VAL A 157 16.48 -2.23 -7.28
CA VAL A 157 15.57 -2.76 -6.26
C VAL A 157 16.09 -2.47 -4.86
N GLY A 158 17.40 -2.39 -4.66
CA GLY A 158 18.02 -2.07 -3.37
C GLY A 158 17.63 -0.72 -2.76
N PHE A 159 17.20 0.26 -3.58
CA PHE A 159 16.65 1.53 -3.10
C PHE A 159 15.13 1.65 -3.29
N SER A 160 14.43 0.57 -3.63
CA SER A 160 12.95 0.60 -3.60
C SER A 160 12.45 0.83 -2.17
N SER A 161 11.33 1.52 -2.03
CA SER A 161 10.59 1.59 -0.77
C SER A 161 9.55 0.48 -0.62
N ASP A 162 9.27 -0.28 -1.69
CA ASP A 162 8.38 -1.43 -1.67
C ASP A 162 9.14 -2.67 -1.15
N PRO A 163 8.75 -3.24 0.01
CA PRO A 163 9.41 -4.41 0.57
C PRO A 163 9.35 -5.64 -0.35
N SER A 164 8.27 -5.81 -1.13
CA SER A 164 8.10 -6.97 -2.01
C SER A 164 9.08 -6.95 -3.17
N THR A 165 9.40 -5.77 -3.69
CA THR A 165 10.43 -5.58 -4.72
C THR A 165 11.84 -5.88 -4.18
N ARG A 166 12.05 -5.81 -2.86
CA ARG A 166 13.36 -6.01 -2.19
C ARG A 166 13.57 -7.39 -1.59
N ALA A 167 12.49 -8.11 -1.29
CA ALA A 167 12.55 -9.38 -0.60
C ALA A 167 13.50 -10.36 -1.30
N ASP A 168 14.36 -11.00 -0.53
CA ASP A 168 15.23 -12.11 -0.95
C ASP A 168 16.27 -11.81 -2.07
N PHE A 169 16.54 -10.53 -2.39
CA PHE A 169 17.57 -10.12 -3.36
C PHE A 169 18.84 -9.49 -2.75
N GLY A 170 18.91 -9.42 -1.42
CA GLY A 170 20.04 -8.80 -0.71
C GLY A 170 21.35 -9.61 -0.77
N PRO A 171 22.47 -9.03 -0.28
CA PRO A 171 22.57 -7.71 0.37
C PRO A 171 22.53 -6.54 -0.63
N PHE A 172 22.08 -5.38 -0.15
CA PHE A 172 22.05 -4.14 -0.92
C PHE A 172 23.12 -3.17 -0.45
N ASP A 173 23.74 -2.45 -1.38
CA ASP A 173 24.76 -1.45 -1.07
C ASP A 173 24.20 -0.23 -0.33
N GLY A 174 24.91 0.23 0.70
CA GLY A 174 24.66 1.52 1.33
C GLY A 174 25.16 2.67 0.46
N GLY A 175 24.28 3.24 -0.36
CA GLY A 175 24.60 4.40 -1.21
C GLY A 175 23.38 5.16 -1.71
N PHE A 176 22.23 4.95 -1.06
CA PHE A 176 20.96 5.57 -1.37
C PHE A 176 20.25 5.97 -0.08
N ARG A 177 19.58 7.12 -0.09
CA ARG A 177 18.69 7.57 0.97
C ARG A 177 17.33 7.90 0.38
N LEU A 178 16.27 7.60 1.12
CA LEU A 178 14.89 7.81 0.67
C LEU A 178 14.28 9.02 1.35
N PHE A 179 13.47 9.74 0.58
CA PHE A 179 12.62 10.84 1.02
C PHE A 179 11.23 10.70 0.41
N ASP A 180 10.25 11.46 0.89
CA ASP A 180 8.86 11.29 0.47
C ASP A 180 8.58 12.06 -0.84
N PHE A 181 7.92 11.40 -1.79
CA PHE A 181 7.63 12.00 -3.09
C PHE A 181 6.69 13.20 -2.93
N GLY A 182 7.02 14.34 -3.56
CA GLY A 182 6.25 15.57 -3.41
C GLY A 182 6.56 16.39 -2.15
N ASP A 183 7.48 15.95 -1.29
CA ASP A 183 7.85 16.67 -0.06
C ASP A 183 9.34 17.09 -0.05
N LEU A 184 9.57 18.40 -0.08
CA LEU A 184 10.93 18.96 -0.06
C LEU A 184 11.55 18.88 1.35
N ALA A 185 10.76 18.90 2.42
CA ALA A 185 11.26 18.89 3.79
C ALA A 185 11.89 17.53 4.14
N SER A 186 11.26 16.42 3.75
CA SER A 186 11.87 15.09 3.91
C SER A 186 13.14 14.92 3.06
N LEU A 187 13.21 15.55 1.88
CA LEU A 187 14.44 15.58 1.08
C LEU A 187 15.57 16.31 1.82
N GLU A 188 15.28 17.48 2.38
CA GLU A 188 16.23 18.26 3.17
C GLU A 188 16.72 17.48 4.39
N ALA A 189 15.81 16.79 5.08
CA ALA A 189 16.14 15.94 6.22
C ALA A 189 17.00 14.71 5.82
N ALA A 190 16.79 14.18 4.61
CA ALA A 190 17.57 13.07 4.08
C ALA A 190 18.92 13.48 3.48
N ALA A 191 19.20 14.78 3.34
CA ALA A 191 20.40 15.29 2.67
C ALA A 191 21.67 15.21 3.53
N GLY A 192 22.82 15.48 2.90
CA GLY A 192 24.14 15.52 3.55
C GLY A 192 25.23 15.90 2.55
N ASP A 193 26.43 16.19 3.04
CA ASP A 193 27.57 16.62 2.20
C ASP A 193 28.00 15.55 1.17
N ASP A 194 27.67 14.30 1.45
CA ASP A 194 27.93 13.12 0.63
C ASP A 194 26.92 12.90 -0.51
N VAL A 195 25.86 13.71 -0.59
CA VAL A 195 24.85 13.58 -1.65
C VAL A 195 25.39 14.08 -2.98
N CYS A 196 25.41 13.23 -4.01
CA CYS A 196 25.82 13.61 -5.37
C CYS A 196 24.65 13.86 -6.32
N ALA A 197 23.49 13.21 -6.12
CA ALA A 197 22.33 13.38 -6.98
C ALA A 197 21.00 13.15 -6.26
N VAL A 198 19.94 13.71 -6.84
CA VAL A 198 18.54 13.35 -6.65
C VAL A 198 18.09 12.64 -7.94
N LEU A 199 17.60 11.40 -7.81
CA LEU A 199 17.03 10.60 -8.91
C LEU A 199 15.53 10.41 -8.64
N VAL A 200 14.67 10.96 -9.50
CA VAL A 200 13.22 10.89 -9.33
C VAL A 200 12.49 10.79 -10.67
N GLU A 201 11.30 10.19 -10.65
CA GLU A 201 10.32 10.33 -11.73
C GLU A 201 9.61 11.69 -11.61
N PRO A 202 9.33 12.43 -12.71
CA PRO A 202 8.49 13.63 -12.66
C PRO A 202 7.06 13.37 -12.21
N ILE A 203 6.55 12.17 -12.51
CA ILE A 203 5.25 11.62 -12.11
C ILE A 203 5.51 10.12 -11.88
N GLN A 204 5.18 9.59 -10.70
CA GLN A 204 5.45 8.18 -10.40
C GLN A 204 4.43 7.28 -11.08
N GLY A 205 4.93 6.42 -11.96
CA GLY A 205 4.06 5.67 -12.85
C GLY A 205 3.50 4.38 -12.28
N GLU A 206 4.40 3.51 -11.81
CA GLU A 206 4.03 2.22 -11.21
C GLU A 206 3.35 2.39 -9.83
N ALA A 207 3.51 3.53 -9.17
CA ALA A 207 2.76 3.89 -7.95
C ALA A 207 1.31 4.33 -8.24
N GLY A 208 0.82 4.18 -9.48
CA GLY A 208 -0.54 4.55 -9.85
C GLY A 208 -0.69 5.98 -10.39
N VAL A 209 0.30 6.47 -11.15
CA VAL A 209 0.27 7.81 -11.80
C VAL A 209 0.18 8.95 -10.77
N ILE A 210 1.06 8.94 -9.76
CA ILE A 210 1.11 9.96 -8.72
C ILE A 210 1.74 11.24 -9.29
N VAL A 211 0.93 12.29 -9.40
CA VAL A 211 1.37 13.62 -9.83
C VAL A 211 1.81 14.41 -8.59
N PRO A 212 3.04 14.94 -8.52
CA PRO A 212 3.47 15.72 -7.36
C PRO A 212 2.73 17.06 -7.29
N PRO A 213 2.79 17.75 -6.12
CA PRO A 213 2.27 19.11 -6.00
C PRO A 213 2.88 20.06 -7.05
N GLU A 214 2.09 21.01 -7.52
CA GLU A 214 2.54 22.01 -8.48
C GLU A 214 3.74 22.82 -7.94
N GLY A 215 4.78 22.97 -8.75
CA GLY A 215 5.99 23.72 -8.40
C GLY A 215 7.05 22.90 -7.67
N TRP A 216 6.77 21.63 -7.36
CA TRP A 216 7.70 20.78 -6.64
C TRP A 216 8.96 20.43 -7.46
N LEU A 217 8.84 20.18 -8.77
CA LEU A 217 10.01 19.90 -9.62
C LEU A 217 10.92 21.11 -9.74
N ARG A 218 10.34 22.32 -9.81
CA ARG A 218 11.09 23.58 -9.73
C ARG A 218 11.77 23.75 -8.39
N ALA A 219 11.07 23.47 -7.29
CA ALA A 219 11.66 23.56 -5.96
C ALA A 219 12.84 22.57 -5.78
N LEU A 220 12.73 21.35 -6.33
CA LEU A 220 13.82 20.39 -6.40
C LEU A 220 15.02 20.92 -7.20
N ARG A 221 14.78 21.53 -8.37
CA ARG A 221 15.85 22.15 -9.16
C ARG A 221 16.61 23.19 -8.36
N ASP A 222 15.87 24.12 -7.76
CA ASP A 222 16.44 25.22 -7.00
C ASP A 222 17.23 24.69 -5.79
N TRP A 223 16.73 23.64 -5.13
CA TRP A 223 17.44 22.97 -4.04
C TRP A 223 18.73 22.30 -4.52
N CYS A 224 18.68 21.56 -5.64
CA CYS A 224 19.84 20.90 -6.22
C CYS A 224 20.93 21.91 -6.61
N ASP A 225 20.54 23.07 -7.16
CA ASP A 225 21.47 24.16 -7.51
C ASP A 225 22.18 24.73 -6.28
N ARG A 226 21.41 25.06 -5.23
CA ARG A 226 21.97 25.59 -3.97
C ARG A 226 22.95 24.63 -3.31
N ASN A 227 22.68 23.33 -3.37
CA ASN A 227 23.47 22.30 -2.71
C ASN A 227 24.54 21.66 -3.61
N ARG A 228 24.64 22.12 -4.86
CA ARG A 228 25.54 21.55 -5.88
C ARG A 228 25.33 20.04 -5.96
N VAL A 229 24.09 19.61 -6.16
CA VAL A 229 23.62 18.23 -6.31
C VAL A 229 23.02 18.09 -7.70
N LEU A 230 23.25 16.97 -8.38
CA LEU A 230 22.65 16.73 -9.68
C LEU A 230 21.15 16.40 -9.53
N LEU A 231 20.31 16.98 -10.37
CA LEU A 231 18.93 16.53 -10.54
C LEU A 231 18.84 15.65 -11.79
N ILE A 232 18.48 14.38 -11.60
CA ILE A 232 18.30 13.41 -12.69
C ILE A 232 16.83 12.99 -12.71
N LEU A 233 16.17 13.21 -13.85
CA LEU A 233 14.77 12.82 -14.02
C LEU A 233 14.67 11.52 -14.80
N ASP A 234 13.97 10.55 -14.23
CA ASP A 234 13.54 9.35 -14.94
C ASP A 234 12.28 9.66 -15.75
N GLU A 235 12.48 9.88 -17.05
CA GLU A 235 11.43 10.17 -18.02
C GLU A 235 11.18 8.96 -18.94
N VAL A 236 11.54 7.75 -18.50
CA VAL A 236 11.30 6.52 -19.25
C VAL A 236 9.81 6.35 -19.56
N GLN A 237 8.91 6.71 -18.63
CA GLN A 237 7.46 6.63 -18.84
C GLN A 237 6.78 7.98 -19.10
N SER A 238 7.19 9.04 -18.39
CA SER A 238 6.56 10.37 -18.44
C SER A 238 6.97 11.20 -19.66
N GLY A 239 8.11 10.88 -20.27
CA GLY A 239 8.67 11.61 -21.39
C GLY A 239 8.07 11.22 -22.75
N LEU A 240 8.70 11.74 -23.79
CA LEU A 240 8.38 11.47 -25.20
C LEU A 240 6.90 11.69 -25.54
N GLY A 241 6.33 12.81 -25.06
CA GLY A 241 4.96 13.23 -25.40
C GLY A 241 3.88 12.73 -24.45
N ARG A 242 4.16 11.76 -23.56
CA ARG A 242 3.14 11.12 -22.72
C ARG A 242 2.32 12.12 -21.91
N THR A 243 2.97 13.11 -21.31
CA THR A 243 2.32 14.10 -20.42
C THR A 243 1.78 15.34 -21.14
N GLY A 244 1.78 15.37 -22.48
CA GLY A 244 1.33 16.54 -23.25
C GLY A 244 2.42 17.59 -23.52
N ARG A 245 3.65 17.28 -23.13
CA ARG A 245 4.90 17.97 -23.49
C ARG A 245 5.88 16.93 -23.98
N LEU A 246 6.93 17.32 -24.68
CA LEU A 246 7.91 16.33 -25.13
C LEU A 246 8.58 15.67 -23.93
N PHE A 247 8.89 16.46 -22.89
CA PHE A 247 9.35 15.96 -21.59
C PHE A 247 8.54 16.59 -20.47
N ALA A 248 8.32 15.84 -19.38
CA ALA A 248 7.48 16.26 -18.27
C ALA A 248 8.08 17.44 -17.50
N PHE A 249 9.41 17.58 -17.44
CA PHE A 249 10.06 18.72 -16.81
C PHE A 249 9.64 20.08 -17.40
N GLU A 250 9.25 20.11 -18.68
CA GLU A 250 8.87 21.34 -19.39
C GLU A 250 7.62 21.99 -18.77
N HIS A 251 6.78 21.21 -18.09
CA HIS A 251 5.57 21.73 -17.43
C HIS A 251 5.88 22.73 -16.32
N GLU A 252 7.06 22.67 -15.70
CA GLU A 252 7.48 23.62 -14.66
C GLU A 252 8.61 24.55 -15.14
N SER A 253 8.89 24.57 -16.43
CA SER A 253 9.90 25.43 -17.08
C SER A 253 11.30 25.31 -16.46
N MET A 254 11.63 24.16 -15.85
CA MET A 254 12.93 23.89 -15.24
C MET A 254 13.69 22.89 -16.11
N ARG A 255 15.02 22.81 -15.99
CA ARG A 255 15.82 21.83 -16.73
C ARG A 255 16.65 20.99 -15.74
N PRO A 256 16.57 19.65 -15.79
CA PRO A 256 17.42 18.80 -14.95
C PRO A 256 18.85 18.76 -15.49
N ASP A 257 19.77 18.17 -14.72
CA ASP A 257 21.14 17.94 -15.17
C ASP A 257 21.22 16.77 -16.18
N ALA A 258 20.30 15.81 -16.07
CA ALA A 258 20.18 14.69 -16.98
C ALA A 258 18.77 14.10 -17.03
N LEU A 259 18.51 13.35 -18.09
CA LEU A 259 17.31 12.55 -18.30
C LEU A 259 17.68 11.08 -18.47
N VAL A 260 16.80 10.20 -17.99
CA VAL A 260 16.73 8.81 -18.41
C VAL A 260 15.52 8.66 -19.33
N VAL A 261 15.72 8.11 -20.52
CA VAL A 261 14.64 7.92 -21.52
C VAL A 261 14.63 6.47 -22.00
N GLY A 262 13.47 5.98 -22.42
CA GLY A 262 13.29 4.60 -22.90
C GLY A 262 11.91 4.37 -23.49
N LYS A 263 11.35 3.16 -23.34
CA LYS A 263 9.98 2.78 -23.73
C LYS A 263 9.60 3.28 -25.14
N ALA A 264 8.88 4.39 -25.25
CA ALA A 264 8.46 4.99 -26.51
C ALA A 264 9.63 5.28 -27.46
N LEU A 265 10.85 5.46 -26.95
CA LEU A 265 12.06 5.63 -27.76
C LEU A 265 12.30 4.46 -28.72
N GLY A 266 11.88 3.25 -28.34
CA GLY A 266 11.96 2.06 -29.19
C GLY A 266 10.77 1.85 -30.12
N GLY A 267 9.78 2.75 -30.08
CA GLY A 267 8.59 2.70 -30.93
C GLY A 267 7.71 1.46 -30.73
N GLY A 268 7.86 0.75 -29.61
CA GLY A 268 7.22 -0.55 -29.37
C GLY A 268 7.75 -1.71 -30.22
N ILE A 269 8.85 -1.53 -30.96
CA ILE A 269 9.41 -2.57 -31.86
C ILE A 269 10.65 -3.23 -31.24
N VAL A 270 11.58 -2.44 -30.72
CA VAL A 270 12.84 -2.94 -30.12
C VAL A 270 13.13 -2.20 -28.81
N PRO A 271 13.78 -2.85 -27.82
CA PRO A 271 14.22 -2.17 -26.60
C PRO A 271 15.28 -1.11 -26.90
N VAL A 272 14.98 0.15 -26.56
CA VAL A 272 15.91 1.28 -26.67
C VAL A 272 15.76 2.16 -25.45
N SER A 273 16.89 2.57 -24.88
CA SER A 273 16.95 3.59 -23.83
C SER A 273 18.18 4.46 -23.99
N ALA A 274 18.24 5.58 -23.27
CA ALA A 274 19.43 6.42 -23.22
C ALA A 274 19.50 7.19 -21.90
N PHE A 275 20.72 7.41 -21.44
CA PHE A 275 21.04 8.48 -20.49
C PHE A 275 21.44 9.72 -21.28
N VAL A 276 20.79 10.86 -21.04
CA VAL A 276 20.98 12.09 -21.81
C VAL A 276 21.38 13.21 -20.86
N ALA A 277 22.47 13.92 -21.15
CA ALA A 277 23.01 14.94 -20.26
C ALA A 277 23.83 16.01 -21.01
N ASN A 278 24.22 17.07 -20.31
CA ASN A 278 25.22 18.02 -20.82
C ASN A 278 26.59 17.34 -20.91
N ALA A 279 27.49 17.85 -21.76
CA ALA A 279 28.82 17.27 -21.94
C ALA A 279 29.60 17.18 -20.62
N ALA A 280 29.53 18.20 -19.77
CA ALA A 280 30.21 18.22 -18.47
C ALA A 280 29.84 17.05 -17.53
N LEU A 281 28.62 16.52 -17.62
CA LEU A 281 28.21 15.33 -16.87
C LEU A 281 28.49 14.04 -17.64
N MET A 282 28.32 14.03 -18.97
CA MET A 282 28.57 12.84 -19.79
C MET A 282 30.07 12.45 -19.84
N ASP A 283 30.95 13.44 -19.87
CA ASP A 283 32.40 13.28 -20.03
C ASP A 283 33.08 12.64 -18.80
N VAL A 284 32.32 12.30 -17.75
CA VAL A 284 32.79 11.42 -16.67
C VAL A 284 33.00 9.98 -17.14
N PHE A 285 32.45 9.60 -18.30
CA PHE A 285 32.69 8.31 -18.94
C PHE A 285 33.85 8.40 -19.93
N GLU A 286 34.87 7.58 -19.70
CA GLU A 286 36.03 7.41 -20.58
C GLU A 286 35.94 6.07 -21.34
N PRO A 287 36.65 5.89 -22.46
CA PRO A 287 36.75 4.59 -23.12
C PRO A 287 37.08 3.46 -22.12
N GLY A 288 36.25 2.41 -22.11
CA GLY A 288 36.38 1.26 -21.20
C GLY A 288 35.69 1.37 -19.84
N SER A 289 35.19 2.55 -19.46
CA SER A 289 34.53 2.75 -18.15
C SER A 289 33.08 2.26 -18.05
N HIS A 290 32.41 2.17 -19.20
CA HIS A 290 31.04 1.73 -19.38
C HIS A 290 30.91 1.09 -20.76
N GLY A 291 29.98 0.17 -20.93
CA GLY A 291 29.76 -0.47 -22.23
C GLY A 291 28.47 -1.28 -22.25
N SER A 292 28.00 -1.56 -23.46
CA SER A 292 26.85 -2.42 -23.74
C SER A 292 27.03 -3.05 -25.12
N THR A 293 26.76 -4.35 -25.23
CA THR A 293 26.87 -5.08 -26.50
C THR A 293 25.87 -4.56 -27.53
N PHE A 294 24.61 -4.40 -27.10
CA PHE A 294 23.50 -3.97 -27.95
C PHE A 294 23.25 -2.45 -27.88
N GLY A 295 23.78 -1.74 -26.88
CA GLY A 295 23.59 -0.31 -26.72
C GLY A 295 24.10 0.49 -27.93
N GLY A 296 23.18 1.17 -28.62
CA GLY A 296 23.49 1.95 -29.82
C GLY A 296 23.69 1.13 -31.11
N ASN A 297 23.13 -0.08 -31.17
CA ASN A 297 23.14 -0.89 -32.39
C ASN A 297 22.37 -0.19 -33.55
N PRO A 298 22.76 -0.43 -34.83
CA PRO A 298 22.13 0.21 -35.98
C PRO A 298 20.61 0.02 -36.11
N LEU A 299 20.06 -1.15 -35.76
CA LEU A 299 18.61 -1.41 -35.84
C LEU A 299 17.84 -0.53 -34.83
N ALA A 300 18.26 -0.54 -33.58
CA ALA A 300 17.70 0.30 -32.53
C ALA A 300 17.83 1.79 -32.85
N ALA A 301 18.98 2.23 -33.38
CA ALA A 301 19.20 3.62 -33.76
C ALA A 301 18.29 4.05 -34.92
N ALA A 302 18.09 3.20 -35.94
CA ALA A 302 17.20 3.51 -37.05
C ALA A 302 15.73 3.62 -36.60
N VAL A 303 15.26 2.67 -35.77
CA VAL A 303 13.90 2.71 -35.22
C VAL A 303 13.72 3.90 -34.29
N GLY A 304 14.68 4.15 -33.39
CA GLY A 304 14.60 5.25 -32.43
C GLY A 304 14.62 6.63 -33.09
N LEU A 305 15.41 6.80 -34.16
CA LEU A 305 15.38 8.02 -34.96
C LEU A 305 14.01 8.25 -35.58
N GLU A 306 13.41 7.22 -36.17
CA GLU A 306 12.08 7.34 -36.77
C GLU A 306 10.99 7.54 -35.71
N ALA A 307 11.13 6.95 -34.52
CA ALA A 307 10.22 7.17 -33.39
C ALA A 307 10.21 8.63 -32.93
N LEU A 308 11.38 9.29 -32.86
CA LEU A 308 11.48 10.70 -32.53
C LEU A 308 10.83 11.58 -33.61
N ARG A 309 11.06 11.26 -34.89
CA ARG A 309 10.44 11.98 -36.01
C ARG A 309 8.93 11.86 -36.02
N VAL A 310 8.39 10.65 -35.84
CA VAL A 310 6.93 10.44 -35.78
C VAL A 310 6.30 11.24 -34.63
N LEU A 311 6.93 11.28 -33.45
CA LEU A 311 6.43 12.09 -32.33
C LEU A 311 6.25 13.56 -32.71
N GLN A 312 7.17 14.13 -33.49
CA GLN A 312 7.16 15.52 -33.92
C GLN A 312 6.24 15.77 -35.13
N ASP A 313 6.41 14.98 -36.19
CA ASP A 313 5.67 15.13 -37.45
C ASP A 313 4.15 14.99 -37.22
N GLU A 314 3.75 14.11 -36.31
CA GLU A 314 2.34 13.84 -35.97
C GLU A 314 1.84 14.61 -34.75
N GLN A 315 2.68 15.49 -34.17
CA GLN A 315 2.35 16.35 -33.04
C GLN A 315 1.75 15.56 -31.87
N LEU A 316 2.37 14.42 -31.55
CA LEU A 316 1.81 13.47 -30.58
C LEU A 316 1.79 14.03 -29.15
N ALA A 317 2.74 14.91 -28.81
CA ALA A 317 2.73 15.63 -27.53
C ALA A 317 1.53 16.59 -27.43
N GLU A 318 1.26 17.37 -28.47
CA GLU A 318 0.13 18.30 -28.53
C GLU A 318 -1.20 17.56 -28.48
N ARG A 319 -1.32 16.44 -29.21
CA ARG A 319 -2.48 15.54 -29.13
C ARG A 319 -2.69 15.03 -27.71
N SER A 320 -1.61 14.58 -27.07
CA SER A 320 -1.65 14.13 -25.67
C SER A 320 -2.13 15.23 -24.72
N ALA A 321 -1.71 16.48 -24.93
CA ALA A 321 -2.18 17.62 -24.13
C ALA A 321 -3.68 17.88 -24.33
N VAL A 322 -4.15 17.88 -25.58
CA VAL A 322 -5.55 18.16 -25.93
C VAL A 322 -6.47 17.06 -25.43
N LEU A 323 -6.19 15.80 -25.80
CA LEU A 323 -7.01 14.66 -25.43
C LEU A 323 -6.84 14.28 -23.96
N GLY A 324 -5.69 14.58 -23.35
CA GLY A 324 -5.46 14.40 -21.93
C GLY A 324 -6.36 15.24 -21.03
N ARG A 325 -6.57 16.52 -21.39
CA ARG A 325 -7.57 17.36 -20.69
C ARG A 325 -8.96 16.76 -20.74
N HIS A 326 -9.34 16.24 -21.92
CA HIS A 326 -10.62 15.58 -22.13
C HIS A 326 -10.73 14.27 -21.34
N LEU A 327 -9.70 13.41 -21.37
CA LEU A 327 -9.59 12.18 -20.59
C LEU A 327 -9.82 12.44 -19.10
N ILE A 328 -9.04 13.36 -18.51
CA ILE A 328 -9.10 13.65 -17.07
C ILE A 328 -10.47 14.23 -16.69
N ALA A 329 -11.02 15.14 -17.51
CA ALA A 329 -12.35 15.72 -17.27
C ALA A 329 -13.46 14.66 -17.33
N ARG A 330 -13.40 13.75 -18.32
CA ARG A 330 -14.35 12.64 -18.47
C ARG A 330 -14.24 11.67 -17.30
N LEU A 331 -13.04 11.27 -16.90
CA LEU A 331 -12.85 10.37 -15.75
C LEU A 331 -13.38 11.00 -14.46
N ARG A 332 -13.14 12.29 -14.21
CA ARG A 332 -13.72 13.01 -13.06
C ARG A 332 -15.25 13.02 -13.09
N ALA A 333 -15.84 13.18 -14.28
CA ALA A 333 -17.29 13.09 -14.42
C ALA A 333 -17.81 11.67 -14.16
N ILE A 334 -17.11 10.63 -14.62
CA ILE A 334 -17.44 9.22 -14.38
C ILE A 334 -17.34 8.88 -12.90
N ALA A 335 -16.31 9.37 -12.22
CA ALA A 335 -16.14 9.22 -10.77
C ALA A 335 -17.19 10.01 -9.94
N GLY A 336 -17.98 10.90 -10.56
CA GLY A 336 -18.83 11.85 -9.87
C GLY A 336 -19.72 11.23 -8.79
N GLY A 337 -19.54 11.67 -7.55
CA GLY A 337 -20.30 11.19 -6.39
C GLY A 337 -19.79 9.87 -5.78
N GLN A 338 -18.70 9.30 -6.31
CA GLN A 338 -18.00 8.13 -5.76
C GLN A 338 -16.67 8.56 -5.15
N PRO A 339 -16.18 7.87 -4.10
CA PRO A 339 -14.85 8.11 -3.53
C PRO A 339 -13.77 7.49 -4.44
N ILE A 340 -13.62 8.06 -5.63
CA ILE A 340 -12.66 7.66 -6.66
C ILE A 340 -11.80 8.87 -7.00
N ALA A 341 -10.50 8.80 -6.71
CA ALA A 341 -9.58 9.87 -7.05
C ALA A 341 -9.14 9.79 -8.51
N VAL A 342 -9.15 10.93 -9.21
CA VAL A 342 -8.68 11.02 -10.60
C VAL A 342 -7.52 11.99 -10.70
N ARG A 343 -6.38 11.45 -11.12
CA ARG A 343 -5.12 12.17 -11.28
C ARG A 343 -4.49 11.85 -12.64
N GLY A 344 -3.58 12.69 -13.10
CA GLY A 344 -2.89 12.47 -14.36
C GLY A 344 -2.46 13.76 -15.05
N ARG A 345 -1.75 13.59 -16.16
CA ARG A 345 -1.31 14.67 -17.04
C ARG A 345 -1.14 14.13 -18.45
N GLY A 346 -1.64 14.84 -19.45
CA GLY A 346 -1.69 14.33 -20.83
C GLY A 346 -2.58 13.08 -20.96
N LEU A 347 -2.31 12.22 -21.94
CA LEU A 347 -2.93 10.90 -22.09
C LEU A 347 -2.31 9.90 -21.09
N TRP A 348 -2.29 10.26 -19.83
CA TRP A 348 -1.84 9.41 -18.74
C TRP A 348 -2.60 9.74 -17.46
N ALA A 349 -3.43 8.81 -17.01
CA ALA A 349 -4.28 8.99 -15.85
C ALA A 349 -4.27 7.77 -14.93
N GLY A 350 -4.42 8.04 -13.63
CA GLY A 350 -4.82 7.07 -12.62
C GLY A 350 -6.27 7.30 -12.25
N PHE A 351 -7.06 6.23 -12.25
CA PHE A 351 -8.43 6.18 -11.76
C PHE A 351 -8.44 5.29 -10.53
N ASP A 352 -8.40 5.93 -9.36
CA ASP A 352 -8.09 5.27 -8.10
C ASP A 352 -9.35 4.72 -7.43
N LEU A 353 -9.40 3.40 -7.30
CA LEU A 353 -10.53 2.69 -6.72
C LEU A 353 -10.35 2.40 -5.24
N HIS A 354 -9.23 2.82 -4.64
CA HIS A 354 -8.86 2.50 -3.26
C HIS A 354 -10.01 2.73 -2.26
N ASP A 355 -10.57 3.93 -2.22
CA ASP A 355 -11.64 4.31 -1.29
C ASP A 355 -13.05 3.88 -1.77
N SER A 356 -13.17 3.26 -2.96
CA SER A 356 -14.46 2.95 -3.60
C SER A 356 -15.08 1.63 -3.18
N GLY A 357 -14.34 0.78 -2.46
CA GLY A 357 -14.75 -0.59 -2.15
C GLY A 357 -14.87 -1.50 -3.39
N ILE A 358 -14.40 -1.04 -4.56
CA ILE A 358 -14.35 -1.81 -5.79
C ILE A 358 -12.96 -2.42 -5.93
N ASP A 359 -12.89 -3.75 -5.96
CA ASP A 359 -11.65 -4.47 -6.25
C ASP A 359 -11.11 -4.09 -7.64
N ALA A 360 -9.92 -3.50 -7.67
CA ALA A 360 -9.33 -2.97 -8.89
C ALA A 360 -9.05 -4.06 -9.93
N HIS A 361 -8.61 -5.24 -9.49
CA HIS A 361 -8.34 -6.37 -10.38
C HIS A 361 -9.63 -6.85 -11.07
N ALA A 362 -10.71 -7.07 -10.31
CA ALA A 362 -12.01 -7.43 -10.85
C ALA A 362 -12.59 -6.34 -11.77
N PHE A 363 -12.33 -5.07 -11.47
CA PHE A 363 -12.69 -3.97 -12.38
C PHE A 363 -11.97 -4.10 -13.72
N VAL A 364 -10.65 -4.37 -13.72
CA VAL A 364 -9.88 -4.63 -14.93
C VAL A 364 -10.41 -5.85 -15.69
N GLU A 365 -10.72 -6.95 -15.02
CA GLU A 365 -11.28 -8.14 -15.68
C GLU A 365 -12.63 -7.84 -16.36
N ARG A 366 -13.51 -7.09 -15.70
CA ARG A 366 -14.81 -6.69 -16.28
C ARG A 366 -14.63 -5.76 -17.47
N LEU A 367 -13.69 -4.81 -17.37
CA LEU A 367 -13.37 -3.90 -18.45
C LEU A 367 -12.76 -4.65 -19.66
N ALA A 368 -11.96 -5.68 -19.42
CA ALA A 368 -11.46 -6.58 -20.45
C ALA A 368 -12.58 -7.36 -21.15
N ARG A 369 -13.58 -7.89 -20.41
CA ARG A 369 -14.78 -8.52 -21.02
C ARG A 369 -15.57 -7.54 -21.88
N ARG A 370 -15.43 -6.24 -21.59
CA ARG A 370 -15.99 -5.15 -22.35
C ARG A 370 -15.11 -4.74 -23.54
N GLY A 371 -13.94 -5.34 -23.76
CA GLY A 371 -13.09 -5.01 -24.92
C GLY A 371 -12.19 -3.80 -24.69
N VAL A 372 -11.83 -3.49 -23.44
CA VAL A 372 -10.82 -2.47 -23.11
C VAL A 372 -9.78 -3.14 -22.21
N LEU A 373 -8.51 -3.12 -22.62
CA LEU A 373 -7.42 -3.67 -21.85
C LEU A 373 -6.71 -2.57 -21.06
N THR A 374 -6.67 -2.77 -19.74
CA THR A 374 -5.89 -1.97 -18.80
C THR A 374 -5.25 -2.88 -17.73
N LYS A 375 -4.46 -2.30 -16.84
CA LYS A 375 -3.92 -2.99 -15.66
C LYS A 375 -3.88 -2.03 -14.48
N GLU A 376 -4.20 -2.57 -13.33
CA GLU A 376 -4.08 -1.91 -12.04
C GLU A 376 -2.60 -1.70 -11.63
N ALA A 377 -2.38 -0.71 -10.79
CA ALA A 377 -1.16 -0.48 -10.03
C ALA A 377 -1.61 -0.26 -8.59
N HIS A 378 -1.49 -1.30 -7.77
CA HIS A 378 -2.26 -1.39 -6.51
C HIS A 378 -3.75 -1.19 -6.83
N ASP A 379 -4.41 -0.20 -6.23
CA ASP A 379 -5.84 0.06 -6.43
C ASP A 379 -6.15 1.05 -7.57
N ALA A 380 -5.12 1.57 -8.25
CA ALA A 380 -5.29 2.54 -9.32
C ALA A 380 -5.35 1.88 -10.71
N ILE A 381 -6.44 2.08 -11.44
CA ILE A 381 -6.55 1.70 -12.85
C ILE A 381 -5.72 2.68 -13.69
N ARG A 382 -4.74 2.16 -14.44
CA ARG A 382 -3.85 2.99 -15.26
C ARG A 382 -4.38 3.14 -16.67
N ILE A 383 -4.52 4.39 -17.11
CA ILE A 383 -5.02 4.71 -18.45
C ILE A 383 -3.94 5.49 -19.19
N ALA A 384 -3.29 4.81 -20.11
CA ALA A 384 -2.23 5.30 -20.99
C ALA A 384 -2.40 4.73 -22.40
N PRO A 385 -3.40 5.18 -23.19
CA PRO A 385 -3.57 4.73 -24.57
C PRO A 385 -2.40 5.20 -25.47
N PRO A 386 -2.21 4.63 -26.67
CA PRO A 386 -1.33 5.24 -27.67
C PRO A 386 -1.74 6.70 -27.96
N LEU A 387 -0.77 7.57 -28.24
CA LEU A 387 -0.98 9.00 -28.46
C LEU A 387 -1.70 9.31 -29.79
N THR A 388 -1.72 8.31 -30.68
CA THR A 388 -2.48 8.31 -31.93
C THR A 388 -3.98 8.20 -31.73
N ILE A 389 -4.46 7.78 -30.53
CA ILE A 389 -5.88 7.61 -30.23
C ILE A 389 -6.71 8.83 -30.65
N THR A 390 -7.86 8.57 -31.26
CA THR A 390 -8.83 9.60 -31.61
C THR A 390 -9.75 9.91 -30.44
N LYS A 391 -10.35 11.10 -30.43
CA LYS A 391 -11.35 11.46 -29.41
C LYS A 391 -12.50 10.44 -29.34
N ALA A 392 -12.97 9.94 -30.48
CA ALA A 392 -14.07 8.98 -30.53
C ALA A 392 -13.70 7.61 -29.93
N GLN A 393 -12.48 7.11 -30.19
CA GLN A 393 -11.98 5.88 -29.57
C GLN A 393 -11.77 6.06 -28.06
N LEU A 394 -11.23 7.22 -27.65
CA LEU A 394 -11.06 7.57 -26.25
C LEU A 394 -12.42 7.63 -25.52
N ASP A 395 -13.40 8.32 -26.09
CA ASP A 395 -14.76 8.39 -25.57
C ASP A 395 -15.38 7.00 -25.45
N TRP A 396 -15.25 6.16 -26.49
CA TRP A 396 -15.77 4.79 -26.46
C TRP A 396 -15.18 3.97 -25.31
N GLY A 397 -13.87 4.04 -25.08
CA GLY A 397 -13.23 3.34 -23.96
C GLY A 397 -13.68 3.88 -22.60
N LEU A 398 -13.84 5.21 -22.49
CA LEU A 398 -14.33 5.86 -21.27
C LEU A 398 -15.79 5.51 -20.96
N ASP A 399 -16.63 5.35 -21.98
CA ASP A 399 -18.00 4.88 -21.82
C ASP A 399 -18.01 3.46 -21.22
N ARG A 400 -17.07 2.59 -21.60
CA ARG A 400 -16.96 1.24 -21.00
C ARG A 400 -16.45 1.27 -19.58
N ILE A 401 -15.59 2.23 -19.21
CA ILE A 401 -15.21 2.48 -17.81
C ILE A 401 -16.45 2.88 -17.01
N ALA A 402 -17.26 3.80 -17.53
CA ALA A 402 -18.50 4.23 -16.88
C ALA A 402 -19.49 3.07 -16.70
N GLU A 403 -19.73 2.29 -17.76
CA GLU A 403 -20.58 1.09 -17.70
C GLU A 403 -20.06 0.06 -16.68
N THR A 404 -18.74 -0.12 -16.58
CA THR A 404 -18.12 -1.05 -15.62
C THR A 404 -18.30 -0.56 -14.20
N LEU A 405 -18.10 0.74 -13.96
CA LEU A 405 -18.34 1.36 -12.67
C LEU A 405 -19.80 1.19 -12.26
N ASP A 406 -20.75 1.54 -13.14
CA ASP A 406 -22.17 1.38 -12.89
C ASP A 406 -22.55 -0.08 -12.58
N GLU A 407 -21.92 -1.04 -13.25
CA GLU A 407 -22.12 -2.46 -13.00
C GLU A 407 -21.58 -2.87 -11.62
N CYS A 408 -20.38 -2.43 -11.25
CA CYS A 408 -19.79 -2.68 -9.94
C CYS A 408 -20.65 -2.08 -8.82
N LEU A 409 -21.08 -0.83 -8.96
CA LEU A 409 -21.97 -0.16 -8.01
C LEU A 409 -23.34 -0.84 -7.91
N ARG A 410 -23.88 -1.32 -9.05
CA ARG A 410 -25.12 -2.11 -9.07
C ARG A 410 -24.95 -3.49 -8.44
N ALA A 411 -23.81 -4.14 -8.60
CA ALA A 411 -23.52 -5.42 -7.95
C ALA A 411 -23.38 -5.26 -6.42
N SER A 412 -22.78 -4.16 -5.98
CA SER A 412 -22.69 -3.80 -4.56
C SER A 412 -24.07 -3.47 -3.97
N THR A 413 -24.93 -2.73 -4.70
CA THR A 413 -26.31 -2.45 -4.26
C THR A 413 -27.25 -3.66 -4.38
N ALA A 414 -27.09 -4.53 -5.38
CA ALA A 414 -27.88 -5.75 -5.53
C ALA A 414 -27.55 -6.79 -4.45
N LYS A 415 -26.29 -6.88 -4.01
CA LYS A 415 -25.92 -7.61 -2.78
C LYS A 415 -26.56 -7.00 -1.53
N GLY A 416 -26.81 -5.69 -1.51
CA GLY A 416 -27.61 -5.01 -0.49
C GLY A 416 -29.13 -5.26 -0.59
N VAL A 417 -29.66 -5.60 -1.77
CA VAL A 417 -31.10 -5.82 -2.01
C VAL A 417 -31.50 -7.30 -1.92
N GLU A 418 -30.60 -8.26 -2.16
CA GLU A 418 -30.87 -9.70 -1.96
C GLU A 418 -31.02 -10.11 -0.48
N HIS A 419 -30.68 -9.25 0.48
CA HIS A 419 -31.07 -9.40 1.88
C HIS A 419 -32.46 -8.83 2.23
N THR A 420 -33.22 -8.38 1.23
CA THR A 420 -34.61 -7.92 1.39
C THR A 420 -35.58 -8.67 0.49
N ARG A 421 -35.64 -10.01 0.61
CA ARG A 421 -36.85 -10.76 0.23
C ARG A 421 -37.60 -11.21 1.48
N PRO A 422 -38.89 -10.86 1.65
CA PRO A 422 -39.70 -11.40 2.72
C PRO A 422 -39.87 -12.90 2.50
N LEU A 423 -39.39 -13.72 3.45
CA LEU A 423 -39.75 -15.13 3.50
C LEU A 423 -41.24 -15.24 3.77
N GLU A 424 -42.00 -15.60 2.73
CA GLU A 424 -43.39 -16.02 2.85
C GLU A 424 -43.50 -17.18 3.84
N ARG A 425 -44.36 -16.99 4.84
CA ARG A 425 -44.66 -17.97 5.88
C ARG A 425 -45.35 -19.19 5.26
N SER A 426 -44.58 -20.26 5.09
CA SER A 426 -45.12 -21.61 4.98
C SER A 426 -45.83 -21.96 6.29
N GLN A 427 -47.14 -22.20 6.18
CA GLN A 427 -47.99 -22.66 7.28
C GLN A 427 -47.55 -24.05 7.74
N SER A 428 -47.06 -24.15 8.98
CA SER A 428 -47.12 -25.37 9.77
C SER A 428 -47.74 -25.07 11.14
N GLN A 429 -48.66 -25.95 11.53
CA GLN A 429 -49.61 -25.84 12.64
C GLN A 429 -48.96 -25.71 14.03
N PRO A 430 -49.71 -25.19 15.03
CA PRO A 430 -49.17 -24.78 16.32
C PRO A 430 -48.87 -25.98 17.22
N ARG A 431 -47.65 -26.05 17.75
CA ARG A 431 -47.37 -26.84 18.96
C ARG A 431 -47.56 -25.96 20.19
N SER A 432 -48.43 -26.44 21.07
CA SER A 432 -48.82 -25.84 22.35
C SER A 432 -47.64 -25.46 23.23
N ALA A 433 -47.76 -24.31 23.89
CA ALA A 433 -46.92 -23.90 24.99
C ALA A 433 -46.97 -24.92 26.15
N ALA A 434 -45.79 -25.30 26.63
CA ALA A 434 -45.56 -25.68 28.01
C ALA A 434 -44.48 -24.72 28.57
N PRO A 435 -44.57 -24.25 29.82
CA PRO A 435 -43.65 -23.27 30.36
C PRO A 435 -42.34 -23.95 30.75
N GLY A 436 -41.28 -23.70 30.01
CA GLY A 436 -39.94 -24.20 30.30
C GLY A 436 -38.92 -23.08 30.19
N ASN A 437 -38.28 -22.74 31.30
CA ASN A 437 -37.13 -21.83 31.40
C ASN A 437 -36.06 -22.19 30.35
N GLY A 438 -35.86 -21.31 29.35
CA GLY A 438 -34.73 -21.35 28.41
C GLY A 438 -33.67 -20.29 28.76
N PRO A 439 -32.38 -20.49 28.44
CA PRO A 439 -31.30 -19.60 28.87
C PRO A 439 -31.31 -18.27 28.10
N ALA A 440 -30.99 -17.20 28.83
CA ALA A 440 -30.90 -15.82 28.33
C ALA A 440 -29.88 -15.68 27.16
N THR A 441 -30.16 -14.77 26.22
CA THR A 441 -29.29 -14.46 25.06
C THR A 441 -27.98 -13.80 25.52
N PRO A 442 -26.88 -13.81 24.73
CA PRO A 442 -25.64 -13.13 25.11
C PRO A 442 -25.81 -11.62 25.40
N ALA A 443 -26.70 -10.95 24.67
CA ALA A 443 -27.09 -9.56 24.93
C ALA A 443 -27.79 -9.37 26.29
N ASP A 444 -28.56 -10.37 26.74
CA ASP A 444 -29.15 -10.40 28.09
C ASP A 444 -28.10 -10.73 29.18
N ARG A 445 -26.94 -11.32 28.82
CA ARG A 445 -25.86 -11.69 29.77
C ARG A 445 -24.92 -10.52 30.08
N GLU A 446 -24.67 -9.61 29.15
CA GLU A 446 -23.91 -8.38 29.42
C GLU A 446 -24.67 -7.39 30.34
N GLN A 447 -26.00 -7.43 30.36
CA GLN A 447 -26.81 -6.50 31.17
C GLN A 447 -26.78 -6.75 32.69
N ASN A 448 -26.19 -7.87 33.15
CA ASN A 448 -26.21 -8.25 34.58
C ASN A 448 -24.86 -8.14 35.32
N HIS A 449 -23.78 -7.73 34.66
CA HIS A 449 -22.48 -7.50 35.30
C HIS A 449 -21.90 -6.13 34.93
N PRO A 450 -21.55 -5.28 35.91
CA PRO A 450 -20.98 -3.97 35.61
C PRO A 450 -19.60 -4.13 34.95
N VAL A 451 -19.40 -3.42 33.84
CA VAL A 451 -18.10 -3.35 33.15
C VAL A 451 -17.00 -2.96 34.14
N HIS A 452 -15.86 -3.64 34.10
CA HIS A 452 -14.74 -3.41 35.01
C HIS A 452 -13.47 -3.25 34.21
N VAL A 453 -12.87 -2.06 34.23
CA VAL A 453 -11.66 -1.75 33.43
C VAL A 453 -10.50 -1.31 34.29
N LEU A 454 -9.28 -1.62 33.83
CA LEU A 454 -8.02 -1.09 34.34
C LEU A 454 -7.46 -0.06 33.36
N LEU A 455 -7.22 1.15 33.85
CA LEU A 455 -6.61 2.27 33.12
C LEU A 455 -5.31 2.70 33.80
N CYS A 456 -4.42 3.39 33.10
CA CYS A 456 -3.22 3.99 33.68
C CYS A 456 -3.16 5.47 33.28
N PRO A 457 -3.07 6.43 34.23
CA PRO A 457 -2.95 7.85 33.89
C PRO A 457 -1.71 8.15 33.03
N PRO A 458 -1.78 9.07 32.05
CA PRO A 458 -0.68 9.35 31.12
C PRO A 458 0.38 10.30 31.72
N ASP A 459 0.55 10.33 33.04
CA ASP A 459 1.40 11.32 33.75
C ASP A 459 2.88 11.25 33.32
N HIS A 460 3.31 10.12 32.77
CA HIS A 460 4.66 9.89 32.24
C HIS A 460 4.68 9.49 30.76
N PHE A 461 3.54 9.56 30.06
CA PHE A 461 3.43 9.18 28.66
C PHE A 461 4.22 10.14 27.75
N GLN A 462 5.12 9.57 26.96
CA GLN A 462 5.97 10.28 25.99
C GLN A 462 6.43 9.32 24.88
N VAL A 463 6.52 9.80 23.65
CA VAL A 463 7.17 9.04 22.57
C VAL A 463 8.68 9.33 22.61
N ARG A 464 9.46 8.45 23.24
CA ARG A 464 10.92 8.63 23.45
C ARG A 464 11.82 7.71 22.64
N TYR A 465 11.27 6.62 22.14
CA TYR A 465 11.96 5.64 21.31
C TYR A 465 11.04 5.24 20.15
N ARG A 466 11.56 4.47 19.20
CA ARG A 466 10.80 3.98 18.06
C ARG A 466 10.86 2.46 18.03
N ILE A 467 9.73 1.82 18.36
CA ILE A 467 9.55 0.36 18.21
C ILE A 467 8.47 0.01 17.17
N ASN A 468 7.76 1.01 16.63
CA ASN A 468 6.80 0.87 15.53
C ASN A 468 6.86 2.11 14.61
N PRO A 469 6.26 2.06 13.40
CA PRO A 469 6.32 3.15 12.42
C PRO A 469 5.67 4.47 12.86
N TRP A 470 4.72 4.44 13.80
CA TRP A 470 3.98 5.63 14.26
C TRP A 470 4.78 6.48 15.25
N MET A 471 5.77 5.88 15.90
CA MET A 471 6.59 6.54 16.90
C MET A 471 7.64 7.45 16.26
N HIS A 472 7.45 8.76 16.44
CA HIS A 472 8.40 9.79 16.01
C HIS A 472 8.91 10.61 17.21
N PRO A 473 9.97 10.16 17.91
CA PRO A 473 10.50 10.86 19.08
C PRO A 473 10.92 12.31 18.80
N GLU A 474 11.48 12.58 17.62
CA GLU A 474 11.86 13.94 17.24
C GLU A 474 10.62 14.84 17.16
N ALA A 475 9.56 14.40 16.49
CA ALA A 475 8.32 15.15 16.36
C ALA A 475 7.63 15.36 17.72
N TRP A 476 7.67 14.36 18.60
CA TRP A 476 7.15 14.49 19.96
C TRP A 476 7.92 15.56 20.75
N SER A 477 9.26 15.57 20.64
CA SER A 477 10.11 16.48 21.39
C SER A 477 9.86 17.97 21.08
N LEU A 478 9.47 18.30 19.84
CA LEU A 478 9.18 19.67 19.41
C LEU A 478 7.99 20.28 20.15
N ASP A 479 7.00 19.47 20.50
CA ASP A 479 5.71 19.88 21.07
C ASP A 479 5.36 19.15 22.37
N ALA A 480 6.33 18.58 23.08
CA ALA A 480 6.11 17.64 24.18
C ALA A 480 5.12 18.16 25.25
N SER A 481 5.18 19.46 25.57
CA SER A 481 4.26 20.08 26.54
C SER A 481 2.81 20.11 26.04
N ARG A 482 2.58 20.36 24.74
CA ARG A 482 1.26 20.35 24.12
C ARG A 482 0.72 18.92 24.05
N LEU A 483 1.54 17.99 23.53
CA LEU A 483 1.16 16.59 23.36
C LEU A 483 0.87 15.89 24.69
N SER A 484 1.61 16.17 25.75
CA SER A 484 1.29 15.67 27.10
C SER A 484 -0.03 16.22 27.64
N ARG A 485 -0.39 17.48 27.34
CA ARG A 485 -1.71 18.03 27.71
C ARG A 485 -2.84 17.38 26.92
N GLU A 486 -2.64 17.16 25.62
CA GLU A 486 -3.61 16.48 24.75
C GLU A 486 -3.82 15.02 25.19
N ALA A 487 -2.75 14.28 25.47
CA ALA A 487 -2.84 12.93 26.02
C ALA A 487 -3.63 12.91 27.34
N ARG A 488 -3.38 13.86 28.24
CA ARG A 488 -4.13 13.97 29.50
C ARG A 488 -5.61 14.28 29.27
N ALA A 489 -5.93 15.18 28.35
CA ALA A 489 -7.31 15.54 28.02
C ALA A 489 -8.07 14.35 27.41
N GLY A 490 -7.50 13.69 26.40
CA GLY A 490 -8.10 12.52 25.76
C GLY A 490 -8.31 11.36 26.74
N TRP A 491 -7.34 11.10 27.61
CA TRP A 491 -7.47 10.10 28.67
C TRP A 491 -8.58 10.43 29.68
N GLN A 492 -8.71 11.70 30.07
CA GLN A 492 -9.78 12.15 30.97
C GLN A 492 -11.17 12.01 30.32
N GLU A 493 -11.27 12.26 29.02
CA GLU A 493 -12.51 12.06 28.27
C GLU A 493 -12.88 10.59 28.15
N LEU A 494 -11.91 9.71 27.88
CA LEU A 494 -12.10 8.26 27.89
C LEU A 494 -12.56 7.75 29.26
N LEU A 495 -11.91 8.20 30.34
CA LEU A 495 -12.33 7.90 31.71
C LEU A 495 -13.76 8.39 31.99
N ALA A 496 -14.12 9.59 31.52
CA ALA A 496 -15.47 10.13 31.67
C ALA A 496 -16.50 9.32 30.88
N ALA A 497 -16.16 8.83 29.69
CA ALA A 497 -17.01 7.94 28.92
C ALA A 497 -17.30 6.64 29.69
N TYR A 498 -16.28 5.98 30.24
CA TYR A 498 -16.49 4.79 31.06
C TYR A 498 -17.36 5.04 32.30
N ARG A 499 -17.18 6.18 32.98
CA ARG A 499 -18.02 6.56 34.13
C ARG A 499 -19.49 6.76 33.73
N ARG A 500 -19.76 7.36 32.56
CA ARG A 500 -21.13 7.51 32.04
C ARG A 500 -21.78 6.17 31.73
N LEU A 501 -20.99 5.19 31.30
CA LEU A 501 -21.43 3.81 31.08
C LEU A 501 -21.57 3.00 32.37
N GLY A 502 -21.34 3.61 33.53
CA GLY A 502 -21.44 2.93 34.84
C GLY A 502 -20.31 1.94 35.10
N ALA A 503 -19.20 2.01 34.38
CA ALA A 503 -18.08 1.10 34.55
C ALA A 503 -17.38 1.33 35.91
N ARG A 504 -16.99 0.22 36.56
CA ARG A 504 -16.04 0.23 37.66
C ARG A 504 -14.63 0.44 37.10
N ILE A 505 -13.89 1.37 37.69
CA ILE A 505 -12.54 1.74 37.22
C ILE A 505 -11.51 1.37 38.28
N GLU A 506 -10.51 0.59 37.88
CA GLU A 506 -9.25 0.43 38.60
C GLU A 506 -8.17 1.23 37.88
N THR A 507 -7.18 1.73 38.63
CA THR A 507 -6.06 2.48 38.05
C THR A 507 -4.73 1.85 38.40
N MET A 508 -3.90 1.60 37.39
CA MET A 508 -2.49 1.32 37.55
C MET A 508 -1.73 2.63 37.85
N THR A 509 -0.73 2.57 38.72
CA THR A 509 0.07 3.75 39.07
C THR A 509 1.07 4.03 37.94
N PRO A 510 1.12 5.23 37.35
CA PRO A 510 2.10 5.53 36.32
C PRO A 510 3.52 5.53 36.91
N GLN A 511 4.52 5.14 36.12
CA GLN A 511 5.92 5.06 36.56
C GLN A 511 6.85 5.90 35.67
N PRO A 512 7.71 6.76 36.26
CA PRO A 512 8.75 7.46 35.50
C PRO A 512 9.66 6.49 34.75
N GLY A 513 9.97 6.79 33.49
CA GLY A 513 10.80 5.94 32.64
C GLY A 513 10.05 4.81 31.93
N SER A 514 8.75 4.64 32.18
CA SER A 514 7.89 3.66 31.50
C SER A 514 6.76 4.39 30.77
N PRO A 515 7.04 5.05 29.63
CA PRO A 515 6.07 5.91 28.95
C PRO A 515 4.86 5.13 28.41
N ASP A 516 5.07 3.89 27.94
CA ASP A 516 4.02 3.06 27.33
C ASP A 516 3.16 2.31 28.36
N LEU A 517 3.43 2.48 29.66
CA LEU A 517 2.63 1.89 30.75
C LEU A 517 1.17 2.38 30.74
N VAL A 518 0.88 3.46 30.00
CA VAL A 518 -0.47 3.95 29.75
C VAL A 518 -1.32 2.93 28.97
N PHE A 519 -0.69 2.09 28.13
CA PHE A 519 -1.35 1.07 27.31
C PHE A 519 -1.60 -0.21 28.10
N THR A 520 -2.62 -0.17 28.97
CA THR A 520 -2.94 -1.25 29.91
C THR A 520 -3.35 -2.57 29.25
N ALA A 521 -3.89 -2.54 28.04
CA ALA A 521 -4.23 -3.76 27.30
C ALA A 521 -3.00 -4.66 27.10
N ASN A 522 -1.82 -4.06 26.96
CA ASN A 522 -0.59 -4.81 26.70
C ASN A 522 0.02 -5.41 27.98
N ALA A 523 -0.57 -5.18 29.15
CA ALA A 523 -0.02 -5.66 30.42
C ALA A 523 -0.44 -7.11 30.75
N ALA A 524 -1.64 -7.53 30.34
CA ALA A 524 -2.17 -8.88 30.57
C ALA A 524 -3.41 -9.16 29.71
N VAL A 525 -3.87 -10.41 29.71
CA VAL A 525 -5.26 -10.79 29.38
C VAL A 525 -5.96 -11.22 30.66
N VAL A 526 -7.22 -10.83 30.83
CA VAL A 526 -8.04 -11.28 31.98
C VAL A 526 -9.32 -11.94 31.47
N LEU A 527 -9.55 -13.19 31.88
CA LEU A 527 -10.75 -13.96 31.59
C LEU A 527 -11.04 -14.91 32.76
N ASP A 528 -12.30 -14.97 33.20
CA ASP A 528 -12.74 -15.79 34.34
C ASP A 528 -11.94 -15.53 35.62
N GLY A 529 -11.59 -14.25 35.86
CA GLY A 529 -10.80 -13.85 37.02
C GLY A 529 -9.33 -14.29 36.97
N LYS A 530 -8.87 -15.01 35.95
CA LYS A 530 -7.46 -15.34 35.76
C LYS A 530 -6.79 -14.24 34.96
N ALA A 531 -5.59 -13.82 35.36
CA ALA A 531 -4.78 -12.88 34.61
C ALA A 531 -3.55 -13.60 34.03
N LEU A 532 -3.35 -13.54 32.71
CA LEU A 532 -2.12 -13.99 32.06
C LEU A 532 -1.27 -12.76 31.70
N LEU A 533 -0.13 -12.59 32.38
CA LEU A 533 0.73 -11.43 32.22
C LEU A 533 1.47 -11.44 30.88
N ALA A 534 1.71 -10.24 30.36
CA ALA A 534 2.51 -10.04 29.17
C ALA A 534 4.02 -10.22 29.42
N ARG A 535 4.74 -10.53 28.35
CA ARG A 535 6.19 -10.63 28.26
C ARG A 535 6.64 -9.97 26.96
N PHE A 536 7.30 -8.82 27.06
CA PHE A 536 7.53 -7.91 25.95
C PHE A 536 8.73 -8.33 25.11
N ARG A 537 8.56 -8.30 23.78
CA ARG A 537 9.66 -8.52 22.85
C ARG A 537 10.71 -7.42 22.92
N ASN A 538 10.23 -6.18 22.91
CA ASN A 538 11.08 -5.00 22.86
C ASN A 538 11.73 -4.73 24.23
N PRO A 539 13.08 -4.61 24.29
CA PRO A 539 13.79 -4.32 25.53
C PRO A 539 13.30 -3.06 26.27
N GLU A 540 12.88 -2.03 25.52
CA GLU A 540 12.41 -0.74 26.02
C GLU A 540 11.21 -0.88 26.96
N ARG A 541 10.38 -1.91 26.75
CA ARG A 541 9.15 -2.14 27.52
C ARG A 541 9.30 -3.16 28.64
N ARG A 542 10.40 -3.92 28.70
CA ARG A 542 10.58 -4.99 29.71
C ARG A 542 10.52 -4.50 31.15
N ALA A 543 10.86 -3.24 31.40
CA ALA A 543 10.73 -2.62 32.72
C ALA A 543 9.26 -2.58 33.22
N GLU A 544 8.29 -2.60 32.30
CA GLU A 544 6.86 -2.62 32.59
C GLU A 544 6.40 -3.97 33.16
N GLU A 545 7.06 -5.08 32.84
CA GLU A 545 6.64 -6.44 33.27
C GLU A 545 6.61 -6.56 34.79
N ALA A 546 7.66 -6.09 35.46
CA ALA A 546 7.74 -6.09 36.92
C ALA A 546 6.67 -5.19 37.55
N HIS A 547 6.30 -4.09 36.88
CA HIS A 547 5.22 -3.22 37.32
C HIS A 547 3.86 -3.89 37.15
N GLY A 548 3.57 -4.44 35.98
CA GLY A 548 2.37 -5.20 35.69
C GLY A 548 2.17 -6.32 36.71
N ARG A 549 3.21 -7.12 36.98
CA ARG A 549 3.15 -8.18 38.01
C ARG A 549 2.70 -7.65 39.37
N ARG A 550 3.30 -6.56 39.87
CA ARG A 550 2.91 -5.97 41.16
C ARG A 550 1.46 -5.48 41.14
N THR A 551 1.01 -4.88 40.05
CA THR A 551 -0.37 -4.40 39.89
C THR A 551 -1.36 -5.57 39.92
N PHE A 552 -1.13 -6.65 39.17
CA PHE A 552 -2.03 -7.82 39.18
C PHE A 552 -1.99 -8.60 40.48
N GLU A 553 -0.86 -8.66 41.16
CA GLU A 553 -0.75 -9.22 42.51
C GLU A 553 -1.57 -8.42 43.53
N ALA A 554 -1.55 -7.09 43.44
CA ALA A 554 -2.41 -6.24 44.26
C ALA A 554 -3.91 -6.39 43.92
N LEU A 555 -4.25 -6.53 42.64
CA LEU A 555 -5.62 -6.85 42.22
C LEU A 555 -6.05 -8.23 42.74
N ARG A 556 -5.14 -9.21 42.79
CA ARG A 556 -5.39 -10.53 43.37
C ARG A 556 -5.65 -10.44 44.87
N SER A 557 -4.81 -9.71 45.62
CA SER A 557 -5.00 -9.54 47.06
C SER A 557 -6.31 -8.84 47.44
N ARG A 558 -6.85 -7.99 46.54
CA ARG A 558 -8.14 -7.33 46.69
C ARG A 558 -9.33 -8.16 46.17
N GLY A 559 -9.09 -9.37 45.67
CA GLY A 559 -10.12 -10.25 45.10
C GLY A 559 -10.71 -9.75 43.77
N THR A 560 -10.00 -8.85 43.07
CA THR A 560 -10.43 -8.36 41.74
C THR A 560 -10.09 -9.35 40.64
N VAL A 561 -8.95 -10.02 40.76
CA VAL A 561 -8.60 -11.23 39.97
C VAL A 561 -8.36 -12.38 40.95
N GLU A 562 -8.62 -13.61 40.54
CA GLU A 562 -8.50 -14.81 41.36
C GLU A 562 -7.08 -15.41 41.31
N SER A 563 -6.43 -15.34 40.16
CA SER A 563 -5.09 -15.89 39.96
C SER A 563 -4.30 -15.13 38.91
N VAL A 564 -2.97 -15.19 39.03
CA VAL A 564 -2.02 -14.53 38.13
C VAL A 564 -1.09 -15.60 37.57
N HIS A 565 -0.93 -15.60 36.25
CA HIS A 565 -0.20 -16.59 35.46
C HIS A 565 0.76 -15.90 34.52
N GLU A 566 1.76 -16.64 34.05
CA GLU A 566 2.81 -16.13 33.17
C GLU A 566 3.03 -17.09 32.00
N VAL A 567 3.54 -16.56 30.91
CA VAL A 567 4.06 -17.36 29.79
C VAL A 567 5.46 -17.87 30.11
N ASP A 568 5.89 -18.90 29.40
CA ASP A 568 7.23 -19.48 29.56
C ASP A 568 8.32 -18.44 29.25
N GLU A 569 9.49 -18.53 29.91
CA GLU A 569 10.53 -17.48 29.84
C GLU A 569 11.06 -17.17 28.43
N ASN A 570 10.91 -18.11 27.48
CA ASN A 570 11.40 -17.95 26.12
C ASN A 570 10.33 -17.47 25.13
N LEU A 571 9.09 -17.21 25.59
CA LEU A 571 7.97 -16.80 24.74
C LEU A 571 7.66 -15.32 24.92
N HIS A 572 7.37 -14.62 23.83
CA HIS A 572 6.85 -13.26 23.86
C HIS A 572 5.34 -13.28 23.67
N PHE A 573 4.66 -12.47 24.48
CA PHE A 573 3.20 -12.36 24.48
C PHE A 573 2.81 -10.97 24.99
N GLU A 574 2.17 -10.14 24.18
CA GLU A 574 1.89 -8.74 24.53
C GLU A 574 0.42 -8.53 24.96
N GLY A 575 -0.10 -9.46 25.75
CA GLY A 575 -1.35 -9.30 26.48
C GLY A 575 -2.60 -9.19 25.59
N ALA A 576 -3.58 -8.41 26.04
CA ALA A 576 -4.84 -8.20 25.33
C ALA A 576 -4.71 -7.41 24.03
N GLY A 577 -3.55 -6.78 23.78
CA GLY A 577 -3.23 -6.23 22.46
C GLY A 577 -3.18 -7.30 21.38
N ASP A 578 -2.74 -8.53 21.71
CA ASP A 578 -2.64 -9.66 20.78
C ASP A 578 -3.59 -10.82 21.10
N ALA A 579 -4.42 -10.70 22.13
CA ALA A 579 -5.34 -11.76 22.57
C ALA A 579 -6.70 -11.17 22.96
N ILE A 580 -7.65 -11.23 22.03
CA ILE A 580 -8.96 -10.61 22.14
C ILE A 580 -10.02 -11.70 22.32
N TRP A 581 -10.77 -11.62 23.41
CA TRP A 581 -11.84 -12.57 23.73
C TRP A 581 -13.11 -12.27 22.91
N ASP A 582 -13.58 -13.27 22.16
CA ASP A 582 -14.87 -13.23 21.47
C ASP A 582 -15.89 -14.06 22.25
N ALA A 583 -16.69 -13.39 23.08
CA ALA A 583 -17.72 -14.03 23.89
C ALA A 583 -18.85 -14.68 23.07
N ASN A 584 -19.10 -14.17 21.85
CA ASN A 584 -20.16 -14.68 20.98
C ASN A 584 -19.76 -16.03 20.37
N ARG A 585 -18.48 -16.17 19.99
CA ARG A 585 -17.93 -17.39 19.39
C ARG A 585 -17.21 -18.31 20.38
N GLN A 586 -16.99 -17.85 21.61
CA GLN A 586 -16.30 -18.58 22.67
C GLN A 586 -14.86 -18.95 22.30
N VAL A 587 -14.17 -18.04 21.61
CA VAL A 587 -12.77 -18.21 21.16
C VAL A 587 -11.93 -16.99 21.54
N MET A 588 -10.63 -17.22 21.71
CA MET A 588 -9.64 -16.14 21.77
C MET A 588 -9.02 -15.93 20.39
N TRP A 589 -9.16 -14.74 19.83
CA TRP A 589 -8.41 -14.32 18.65
C TRP A 589 -6.99 -13.97 19.05
N MET A 590 -5.99 -14.58 18.41
CA MET A 590 -4.58 -14.49 18.77
C MET A 590 -3.75 -13.90 17.63
N GLY A 591 -3.31 -12.65 17.76
CA GLY A 591 -2.34 -12.02 16.85
C GLY A 591 -0.94 -12.61 17.05
N TYR A 592 -0.20 -12.82 15.96
CA TYR A 592 1.21 -13.22 16.03
C TYR A 592 2.05 -12.67 14.86
N GLY A 593 3.37 -12.69 15.03
CA GLY A 593 4.36 -12.33 14.00
C GLY A 593 5.18 -11.09 14.35
N GLN A 594 4.53 -9.99 14.73
CA GLN A 594 5.19 -8.72 15.03
C GLN A 594 5.66 -8.63 16.49
N ARG A 595 4.77 -8.95 17.44
CA ARG A 595 5.00 -8.77 18.89
C ARG A 595 4.93 -10.09 19.64
N SER A 596 3.80 -10.78 19.53
CA SER A 596 3.61 -12.10 20.16
C SER A 596 4.10 -13.26 19.28
N ASP A 597 4.64 -14.29 19.93
CA ASP A 597 5.01 -15.56 19.28
C ASP A 597 3.76 -16.41 19.02
N PHE A 598 3.72 -17.14 17.91
CA PHE A 598 2.61 -18.06 17.58
C PHE A 598 2.32 -19.09 18.70
N ALA A 599 3.38 -19.55 19.38
CA ALA A 599 3.29 -20.51 20.48
C ALA A 599 2.63 -19.96 21.75
N ALA A 600 2.50 -18.62 21.90
CA ALA A 600 1.83 -18.02 23.06
C ALA A 600 0.36 -18.45 23.20
N ARG A 601 -0.28 -18.87 22.09
CA ARG A 601 -1.64 -19.42 22.10
C ARG A 601 -1.80 -20.62 23.03
N ASP A 602 -0.76 -21.43 23.20
CA ASP A 602 -0.83 -22.65 24.02
C ASP A 602 -0.88 -22.28 25.51
N ALA A 603 -0.21 -21.20 25.92
CA ALA A 603 -0.32 -20.64 27.26
C ALA A 603 -1.74 -20.07 27.52
N VAL A 604 -2.31 -19.36 26.55
CA VAL A 604 -3.69 -18.86 26.61
C VAL A 604 -4.69 -20.01 26.76
N ARG A 605 -4.60 -21.06 25.92
CA ARG A 605 -5.43 -22.27 26.03
C ARG A 605 -5.29 -22.94 27.40
N ARG A 606 -4.07 -23.09 27.89
CA ARG A 606 -3.76 -23.73 29.17
C ARG A 606 -4.33 -22.97 30.36
N VAL A 607 -4.21 -21.64 30.38
CA VAL A 607 -4.66 -20.80 31.50
C VAL A 607 -6.17 -20.66 31.51
N PHE A 608 -6.75 -20.33 30.36
CA PHE A 608 -8.16 -19.97 30.26
C PHE A 608 -9.07 -21.15 29.92
N GLY A 609 -8.56 -22.22 29.31
CA GLY A 609 -9.36 -23.38 28.91
C GLY A 609 -10.29 -23.10 27.73
N VAL A 610 -9.94 -22.12 26.88
CA VAL A 610 -10.71 -21.72 25.70
C VAL A 610 -9.93 -21.99 24.42
N ASP A 611 -10.64 -22.21 23.33
CA ASP A 611 -10.02 -22.36 22.02
C ASP A 611 -9.41 -21.04 21.54
N THR A 612 -8.35 -21.15 20.73
CA THR A 612 -7.67 -19.99 20.14
C THR A 612 -7.63 -20.08 18.62
N LEU A 613 -7.88 -18.96 17.95
CA LEU A 613 -7.73 -18.80 16.51
C LEU A 613 -6.61 -17.80 16.23
N SER A 614 -5.55 -18.26 15.59
CA SER A 614 -4.34 -17.45 15.37
C SER A 614 -4.38 -16.71 14.04
N LEU A 615 -4.09 -15.42 14.08
CA LEU A 615 -4.07 -14.49 12.94
C LEU A 615 -2.66 -13.87 12.81
N GLU A 616 -2.02 -14.07 11.66
CA GLU A 616 -0.69 -13.55 11.36
C GLU A 616 -0.78 -12.09 10.92
N LEU A 617 -0.07 -11.22 11.64
CA LEU A 617 0.00 -9.79 11.36
C LEU A 617 1.19 -9.50 10.44
N MET A 618 0.91 -8.99 9.24
CA MET A 618 1.91 -8.74 8.20
C MET A 618 2.36 -7.29 8.14
N SER A 619 1.57 -6.37 8.69
CA SER A 619 1.87 -4.94 8.64
C SER A 619 2.64 -4.49 9.89
N PRO A 620 3.82 -3.85 9.74
CA PRO A 620 4.50 -3.24 10.88
C PRO A 620 3.73 -2.05 11.45
N SER A 621 2.79 -1.46 10.70
CA SER A 621 1.92 -0.39 11.17
C SER A 621 0.76 -0.91 12.04
N PHE A 622 0.38 -2.18 11.88
CA PHE A 622 -0.65 -2.85 12.68
C PHE A 622 -0.01 -4.01 13.45
N TYR A 623 0.85 -3.65 14.39
CA TYR A 623 1.76 -4.58 15.08
C TYR A 623 1.09 -5.32 16.26
N HIS A 624 -0.12 -4.93 16.64
CA HIS A 624 -0.97 -5.66 17.57
C HIS A 624 -2.31 -5.98 16.94
N LEU A 625 -2.92 -7.08 17.36
CA LEU A 625 -4.24 -7.49 16.87
C LEU A 625 -5.29 -6.41 17.11
N ASP A 626 -5.28 -5.78 18.28
CA ASP A 626 -6.25 -4.74 18.67
C ASP A 626 -6.16 -3.46 17.81
N THR A 627 -5.06 -3.24 17.09
CA THR A 627 -4.93 -2.10 16.16
C THR A 627 -5.67 -2.32 14.85
N CYS A 628 -6.05 -3.55 14.53
CA CYS A 628 -6.69 -3.93 13.27
C CYS A 628 -7.84 -4.94 13.42
N LEU A 629 -8.26 -5.27 14.65
CA LEU A 629 -9.43 -6.08 14.95
C LEU A 629 -10.10 -5.63 16.26
N CYS A 630 -11.42 -5.44 16.24
CA CYS A 630 -12.26 -5.18 17.40
C CYS A 630 -13.52 -6.06 17.35
N VAL A 631 -13.76 -6.79 18.43
CA VAL A 631 -14.98 -7.60 18.58
C VAL A 631 -16.09 -6.71 19.14
N LEU A 632 -17.23 -6.68 18.45
CA LEU A 632 -18.42 -5.94 18.85
C LEU A 632 -19.41 -6.84 19.61
N SER A 633 -20.23 -6.23 20.46
CA SER A 633 -21.08 -6.95 21.43
C SER A 633 -22.13 -7.87 20.79
N ARG A 634 -22.57 -7.60 19.57
CA ARG A 634 -23.64 -8.33 18.86
C ARG A 634 -23.09 -9.43 17.95
N GLY A 635 -21.76 -9.61 17.92
CA GLY A 635 -21.09 -10.70 17.22
C GLY A 635 -20.30 -10.25 15.99
N GLU A 636 -20.46 -9.00 15.57
CA GLU A 636 -19.69 -8.42 14.48
C GLU A 636 -18.22 -8.24 14.88
N ILE A 637 -17.35 -8.33 13.88
CA ILE A 637 -15.93 -8.02 14.03
C ILE A 637 -15.61 -6.87 13.10
N LEU A 638 -15.25 -5.73 13.69
CA LEU A 638 -14.65 -4.61 13.00
C LEU A 638 -13.18 -4.92 12.74
N TRP A 639 -12.72 -4.95 11.50
CA TRP A 639 -11.33 -5.31 11.20
C TRP A 639 -10.79 -4.66 9.93
N TYR A 640 -9.47 -4.59 9.83
CA TYR A 640 -8.75 -4.07 8.67
C TYR A 640 -8.01 -5.21 7.94
N PRO A 641 -8.56 -5.79 6.85
CA PRO A 641 -8.02 -6.98 6.19
C PRO A 641 -6.54 -6.88 5.77
N PRO A 642 -6.03 -5.76 5.22
CA PRO A 642 -4.64 -5.65 4.78
C PRO A 642 -3.59 -5.79 5.90
N ALA A 643 -3.97 -5.70 7.17
CA ALA A 643 -3.07 -5.97 8.29
C ALA A 643 -2.71 -7.47 8.42
N PHE A 644 -3.50 -8.36 7.81
CA PHE A 644 -3.41 -9.81 8.02
C PHE A 644 -2.85 -10.55 6.80
N ALA A 645 -2.13 -11.64 7.04
CA ALA A 645 -1.77 -12.58 5.98
C ALA A 645 -3.03 -13.18 5.34
N GLU A 646 -2.97 -13.56 4.05
CA GLU A 646 -4.13 -14.10 3.35
C GLU A 646 -4.77 -15.30 4.04
N ALA A 647 -3.96 -16.19 4.64
CA ALA A 647 -4.47 -17.35 5.36
C ALA A 647 -5.32 -16.93 6.57
N SER A 648 -4.91 -15.87 7.26
CA SER A 648 -5.62 -15.29 8.41
C SER A 648 -6.87 -14.54 7.97
N GLN A 649 -6.84 -13.84 6.83
CA GLN A 649 -8.04 -13.25 6.23
C GLN A 649 -9.08 -14.34 5.88
N ARG A 650 -8.64 -15.44 5.27
CA ARG A 650 -9.52 -16.59 4.96
C ARG A 650 -10.09 -17.22 6.23
N LEU A 651 -9.26 -17.40 7.27
CA LEU A 651 -9.70 -17.94 8.55
C LEU A 651 -10.78 -17.06 9.20
N LEU A 652 -10.51 -15.75 9.35
CA LEU A 652 -11.44 -14.81 9.95
C LEU A 652 -12.76 -14.78 9.17
N ARG A 653 -12.71 -14.61 7.84
CA ARG A 653 -13.92 -14.63 7.00
C ARG A 653 -14.69 -15.95 7.09
N SER A 654 -14.00 -17.08 7.23
CA SER A 654 -14.67 -18.39 7.37
C SER A 654 -15.39 -18.58 8.72
N VAL A 655 -14.95 -17.89 9.76
CA VAL A 655 -15.48 -18.01 11.12
C VAL A 655 -16.51 -16.92 11.43
N VAL A 656 -16.29 -15.71 10.92
CA VAL A 656 -17.13 -14.53 11.16
C VAL A 656 -18.21 -14.39 10.10
N GLY A 657 -17.93 -14.76 8.85
CA GLY A 657 -18.90 -14.69 7.76
C GLY A 657 -19.35 -13.25 7.46
N GLY A 658 -20.67 -13.05 7.37
CA GLY A 658 -21.28 -11.76 7.04
C GLY A 658 -21.19 -10.71 8.15
N ASP A 659 -20.80 -11.11 9.37
CA ASP A 659 -20.67 -10.21 10.51
C ASP A 659 -19.29 -9.51 10.55
N ALA A 660 -18.46 -9.69 9.52
CA ALA A 660 -17.16 -9.05 9.41
C ALA A 660 -17.33 -7.66 8.76
N ILE A 661 -17.14 -6.61 9.56
CA ILE A 661 -17.19 -5.22 9.11
C ILE A 661 -15.77 -4.80 8.73
N GLU A 662 -15.51 -4.72 7.43
CA GLU A 662 -14.23 -4.27 6.90
C GLU A 662 -14.10 -2.75 7.01
N VAL A 663 -12.98 -2.30 7.57
CA VAL A 663 -12.60 -0.89 7.69
C VAL A 663 -11.68 -0.52 6.54
N ASP A 664 -11.81 0.70 6.03
CA ASP A 664 -10.96 1.22 4.96
C ASP A 664 -9.60 1.72 5.50
N ASP A 665 -8.73 2.13 4.57
CA ASP A 665 -7.40 2.62 4.90
C ASP A 665 -7.41 3.94 5.67
N GLU A 666 -8.37 4.84 5.43
CA GLU A 666 -8.45 6.13 6.14
C GLU A 666 -8.73 5.89 7.63
N ASP A 667 -9.77 5.11 7.92
CA ASP A 667 -10.19 4.78 9.27
C ASP A 667 -9.12 3.91 9.97
N ALA A 668 -8.53 2.95 9.27
CA ALA A 668 -7.45 2.13 9.82
C ALA A 668 -6.19 2.95 10.14
N ALA A 669 -5.75 3.85 9.24
CA ALA A 669 -4.59 4.72 9.46
C ALA A 669 -4.79 5.71 10.63
N ARG A 670 -6.05 5.96 11.02
CA ARG A 670 -6.41 6.78 12.18
C ARG A 670 -6.80 5.96 13.42
N PHE A 671 -6.53 4.66 13.44
CA PHE A 671 -6.82 3.75 14.55
C PHE A 671 -8.31 3.67 14.92
N ALA A 672 -9.21 3.79 13.95
CA ALA A 672 -10.64 3.59 14.15
C ALA A 672 -10.98 2.20 14.67
N VAL A 673 -10.23 1.18 14.25
CA VAL A 673 -10.40 -0.21 14.69
C VAL A 673 -9.93 -0.44 16.13
N ASN A 674 -9.02 0.39 16.65
CA ASN A 674 -8.56 0.29 18.04
C ASN A 674 -9.60 0.88 19.01
N ALA A 675 -10.77 0.25 19.00
CA ALA A 675 -12.00 0.68 19.65
C ALA A 675 -12.38 -0.25 20.80
N VAL A 676 -13.22 0.26 21.70
CA VAL A 676 -13.80 -0.51 22.79
C VAL A 676 -15.32 -0.52 22.65
N CYS A 677 -15.90 -1.72 22.51
CA CYS A 677 -17.35 -1.91 22.50
C CYS A 677 -17.85 -2.28 23.90
N ILE A 678 -18.87 -1.57 24.40
CA ILE A 678 -19.56 -1.85 25.66
C ILE A 678 -21.07 -1.77 25.41
N GLY A 679 -21.76 -2.91 25.45
CA GLY A 679 -23.17 -2.97 25.06
C GLY A 679 -23.34 -2.38 23.66
N ASP A 680 -24.21 -1.39 23.51
CA ASP A 680 -24.44 -0.72 22.23
C ASP A 680 -23.51 0.49 21.97
N GLU A 681 -22.52 0.78 22.83
CA GLU A 681 -21.62 1.93 22.63
C GLU A 681 -20.25 1.49 22.10
N VAL A 682 -19.82 2.10 21.00
CA VAL A 682 -18.48 1.91 20.43
C VAL A 682 -17.66 3.17 20.66
N LEU A 683 -16.63 3.05 21.50
CA LEU A 683 -15.69 4.11 21.85
C LEU A 683 -14.47 4.00 20.95
N LEU A 684 -14.21 5.01 20.12
CA LEU A 684 -13.14 5.01 19.11
C LEU A 684 -12.54 6.40 18.97
N CYS A 685 -11.35 6.50 18.35
CA CYS A 685 -10.66 7.79 18.22
C CYS A 685 -10.96 8.54 16.93
N HIS A 686 -11.43 7.82 15.91
CA HIS A 686 -11.82 8.35 14.62
C HIS A 686 -12.82 7.42 13.96
N ALA A 687 -13.87 7.97 13.35
CA ALA A 687 -14.73 7.25 12.43
C ALA A 687 -15.12 8.18 11.29
N SER A 688 -14.87 7.75 10.07
CA SER A 688 -15.44 8.33 8.86
C SER A 688 -16.97 8.32 8.94
N GLN A 689 -17.60 9.11 8.06
CA GLN A 689 -19.06 9.09 7.96
C GLN A 689 -19.57 7.69 7.59
N GLN A 690 -18.87 7.00 6.70
CA GLN A 690 -19.25 5.65 6.26
C GLN A 690 -19.17 4.65 7.41
N LEU A 691 -18.05 4.60 8.14
CA LEU A 691 -17.91 3.69 9.28
C LEU A 691 -18.94 3.99 10.38
N ARG A 692 -19.21 5.27 10.62
CA ARG A 692 -20.28 5.68 11.54
C ARG A 692 -21.64 5.15 11.11
N GLU A 693 -22.01 5.34 9.85
CA GLU A 693 -23.29 4.87 9.30
C GLU A 693 -23.41 3.34 9.37
N VAL A 694 -22.34 2.60 9.09
CA VAL A 694 -22.33 1.13 9.20
C VAL A 694 -22.55 0.68 10.64
N LEU A 695 -21.80 1.24 11.60
CA LEU A 695 -21.95 0.90 13.02
C LEU A 695 -23.34 1.28 13.54
N GLU A 696 -23.84 2.46 13.18
CA GLU A 696 -25.18 2.92 13.56
C GLU A 696 -26.29 2.05 12.92
N ALA A 697 -26.09 1.56 11.69
CA ALA A 697 -27.01 0.62 11.04
C ALA A 697 -27.02 -0.76 11.73
N CYS A 698 -25.89 -1.20 12.30
CA CYS A 698 -25.81 -2.38 13.17
C CYS A 698 -26.44 -2.15 14.57
N GLY A 699 -26.90 -0.92 14.85
CA GLY A 699 -27.57 -0.55 16.10
C GLY A 699 -26.63 -0.02 17.18
N TYR A 700 -25.39 0.33 16.82
CA TYR A 700 -24.42 0.91 17.75
C TYR A 700 -24.54 2.43 17.84
N ARG A 701 -24.12 2.98 18.98
CA ARG A 701 -23.89 4.41 19.18
C ARG A 701 -22.39 4.68 19.14
N VAL A 702 -21.97 5.45 18.15
CA VAL A 702 -20.55 5.75 17.91
C VAL A 702 -20.13 7.02 18.67
N ARG A 703 -19.15 6.86 19.57
CA ARG A 703 -18.53 7.96 20.32
C ARG A 703 -17.06 8.11 19.94
N VAL A 704 -16.77 9.22 19.25
CA VAL A 704 -15.42 9.63 18.89
C VAL A 704 -14.79 10.39 20.05
N ILE A 705 -13.58 10.00 20.46
CA ILE A 705 -12.81 10.62 21.55
C ILE A 705 -11.45 11.03 20.99
N ALA A 706 -11.04 12.28 21.17
CA ALA A 706 -9.76 12.77 20.63
C ALA A 706 -8.58 12.11 21.36
N LEU A 707 -7.92 11.14 20.70
CA LEU A 707 -6.79 10.38 21.23
C LEU A 707 -5.53 10.51 20.36
N ASP A 708 -5.43 11.55 19.53
CA ASP A 708 -4.36 11.78 18.56
C ASP A 708 -2.94 11.73 19.16
N ALA A 709 -2.80 12.16 20.43
CA ALA A 709 -1.52 12.07 21.12
C ALA A 709 -1.06 10.63 21.36
N PHE A 710 -2.00 9.70 21.58
CA PHE A 710 -1.70 8.27 21.73
C PHE A 710 -1.50 7.57 20.39
N ASN A 711 -2.20 8.00 19.33
CA ASN A 711 -2.02 7.49 17.97
C ASN A 711 -0.56 7.63 17.50
N ARG A 712 0.17 8.64 18.01
CA ARG A 712 1.62 8.85 17.79
C ARG A 712 2.53 7.80 18.44
N SER A 713 2.00 6.96 19.34
CA SER A 713 2.69 5.75 19.83
C SER A 713 2.17 4.47 19.17
N GLY A 714 1.17 4.58 18.30
CA GLY A 714 0.53 3.45 17.63
C GLY A 714 -0.61 2.78 18.40
N GLY A 715 -1.30 3.50 19.31
CA GLY A 715 -2.44 2.97 20.06
C GLY A 715 -3.53 4.00 20.32
N ALA A 716 -4.76 3.53 20.57
CA ALA A 716 -5.93 4.38 20.86
C ALA A 716 -6.78 3.77 22.00
N ALA A 717 -8.11 3.76 21.87
CA ALA A 717 -9.03 3.47 22.97
C ALA A 717 -8.87 2.05 23.53
N CYS A 718 -8.67 1.05 22.67
CA CYS A 718 -8.49 -0.34 23.10
C CYS A 718 -7.15 -0.54 23.81
N CYS A 719 -6.05 0.00 23.26
CA CYS A 719 -4.73 -0.13 23.89
C CYS A 719 -4.70 0.46 25.31
N LEU A 720 -5.44 1.55 25.55
CA LEU A 720 -5.54 2.23 26.84
C LEU A 720 -6.42 1.50 27.87
N THR A 721 -7.08 0.41 27.49
CA THR A 721 -8.14 -0.22 28.26
C THR A 721 -7.96 -1.72 28.39
N LEU A 722 -7.79 -2.21 29.61
CA LEU A 722 -7.88 -3.63 29.90
C LEU A 722 -9.19 -3.98 30.59
N ARG A 723 -9.98 -4.89 30.01
CA ARG A 723 -11.19 -5.44 30.62
C ARG A 723 -10.82 -6.48 31.68
N LEU A 724 -11.42 -6.37 32.87
CA LEU A 724 -11.26 -7.29 34.02
C LEU A 724 -12.51 -8.15 34.26
N ASP A 725 -13.61 -7.81 33.60
CA ASP A 725 -14.94 -8.39 33.78
C ASP A 725 -15.26 -9.54 32.82
N GLN A 726 -14.40 -9.82 31.84
CA GLN A 726 -14.67 -10.86 30.84
C GLN A 726 -14.88 -12.24 31.48
N ARG A 727 -15.86 -12.98 30.96
CA ARG A 727 -16.22 -14.33 31.39
C ARG A 727 -16.43 -15.23 30.19
N SER A 728 -15.94 -16.47 30.25
CA SER A 728 -16.23 -17.48 29.24
C SER A 728 -17.60 -18.10 29.46
N GLY A 729 -18.00 -18.29 30.72
CA GLY A 729 -19.22 -19.05 31.05
C GLY A 729 -19.02 -20.57 31.03
N ILE A 730 -17.80 -21.05 30.74
CA ILE A 730 -17.40 -22.43 30.93
C ILE A 730 -17.18 -22.63 32.43
N ARG A 731 -18.03 -23.42 33.10
CA ARG A 731 -17.80 -23.79 34.50
C ARG A 731 -16.51 -24.61 34.57
N THR A 732 -15.44 -24.05 35.12
CA THR A 732 -14.27 -24.83 35.55
C THR A 732 -14.74 -25.89 36.55
N ALA A 733 -14.73 -27.15 36.15
CA ALA A 733 -14.95 -28.28 37.02
C ALA A 733 -13.76 -28.40 38.00
N ALA A 734 -13.78 -27.61 39.08
CA ALA A 734 -12.84 -27.75 40.19
C ALA A 734 -13.43 -27.12 41.45
N LYS A 735 -14.30 -27.87 42.12
CA LYS A 735 -14.53 -27.87 43.58
C LYS A 735 -15.62 -28.90 43.91
N ASN A 736 -15.20 -30.14 44.11
CA ASN A 736 -15.79 -31.11 45.05
C ASN A 736 -14.97 -32.40 45.01
N GLU A 737 -13.79 -32.38 45.64
CA GLU A 737 -13.12 -33.57 46.14
C GLU A 737 -12.16 -33.12 47.25
N LEU A 738 -12.73 -32.97 48.46
CA LEU A 738 -12.03 -33.00 49.76
C LEU A 738 -13.08 -32.90 50.87
N ALA A 739 -13.82 -33.99 51.03
CA ALA A 739 -14.52 -34.40 52.25
C ALA A 739 -14.84 -35.90 52.15
N ALA A 740 -13.79 -36.72 52.26
CA ALA A 740 -13.82 -38.10 52.72
C ALA A 740 -12.45 -38.43 53.33
#